data_AF-A0A8J8KP54-F1
#
_entry.id   AF-A0A8J8KP54-F1
#
_cell.length_a   1.000
_cell.length_b   1.000
_cell.length_c   1.000
_cell.angle_alpha   90.00
_cell.angle_beta   90.00
_cell.angle_gamma   90.00
#
_symmetry.space_group_name_H-M   'P 1'
#
loop_
_entity.id
_entity.type
_entity.pdbx_description
1 polymer ?
#
loop_
_entity_poly.entity_id
_entity_poly.type
_entity_poly.pdbx_seq_one_letter_code
_entity_poly.pdbx_strand_id
1 'polypeptide(L)'
;MRSISRRLVGVVAAIGLAVAAVAIAAQPAQAAYQTVDAMVPGAQGDDPAVLDTTLYLPGDGKSKHPAVLLAHGFGGTKQSVAQDAKDLADRGYAVLTYSARGFGRSTGHIHLDAPQYEVKDAQLLLDWLAARTDIELDAAGDPKVGVVGGSYGGGLALLLAAYDQRVDAIVPMITWNDLSTALVPNGVFKQAWAGVFFAGGAAATGTSAAGAPAMGVGAGDPACGRWAADVCAAYLKIATTGVLDDQTKALLGDRSPAGVLNRIKAPALLVQGEADTLFPLSEADANARGITGAPVRVAWYTGGHDGGEGPQSDQDRVKFLMLQWLDHYVRGEGDAPSTSFTYSRVTGLDAVERGRLATGYSVDAYPGMGGDATTTVELSGPAQEIASPPNGSPAAISSLPGAGAAASLLSSLSTDVPGQHARFETQPINGGLTIVGSPKVRIKVASPTGEATVFVKLYDVAPDGTATLDNGLLTPLKLTGLPASLSTAQPVEVTLPGVVHRVEDGNRLRLVVATADQAYLGPVDPVTYSVDLAAAQLTLPTVDGTPIQTSEALWVWLLVGLVAALVIGVVAAVVIARVRGRRKEQTITSEYADTPLSVKGLRKTYGKFVAVDEISFTVERGQVVGLLGPNGAGKTTSLRVLMGLTQATAGDVLIFGHRLAPGAPVLSRIGALVEGPGFLPHLTGEQNLRAYWRATGRPWEDARFTEALAIAGLGDAIHRRVKTYSHGMRQRLAVAQAMLGLPELLVLDEPTDGLDPPQIAEMRRVLQRYAVDGRAVLVSSHLLAEVEQTCTHAVVVHKGRVVASGRVDEIVGDTPTTQFEVTDLDLAQKVLDRVDGIAGYAVDGERTLVADLGGVPRTEAVAALVRAGVGVDRVTPRRRLEDAFLALVGDSTAGSGDR
;
A
#
# COMPACT_ATOMS: atom_id res chain seq x y z
N MET A 1 1.57 30.28 22.56
CA MET A 1 1.49 29.14 21.62
C MET A 1 2.63 29.07 20.58
N ARG A 2 3.45 30.11 20.35
CA ARG A 2 4.56 30.07 19.38
C ARG A 2 5.78 29.20 19.76
N SER A 3 5.97 28.80 21.02
CA SER A 3 7.14 27.99 21.43
C SER A 3 6.93 26.47 21.36
N ILE A 4 5.68 25.99 21.36
CA ILE A 4 5.38 24.55 21.32
C ILE A 4 5.39 24.03 19.88
N SER A 5 4.92 24.83 18.89
CA SER A 5 4.98 24.41 17.48
C SER A 5 6.41 24.34 16.96
N ARG A 6 7.31 25.23 17.40
CA ARG A 6 8.74 25.17 17.05
C ARG A 6 9.45 23.93 17.60
N ARG A 7 9.06 23.47 18.80
CA ARG A 7 9.64 22.25 19.40
C ARG A 7 9.10 20.97 18.74
N LEU A 8 7.82 20.94 18.37
CA LEU A 8 7.24 19.80 17.65
C LEU A 8 7.82 19.68 16.23
N VAL A 9 7.95 20.80 15.51
CA VAL A 9 8.61 20.84 14.20
C VAL A 9 10.10 20.47 14.32
N GLY A 10 10.78 20.91 15.38
CA GLY A 10 12.17 20.52 15.65
C GLY A 10 12.34 19.02 15.92
N VAL A 11 11.41 18.39 16.65
CA VAL A 11 11.45 16.93 16.92
C VAL A 11 11.10 16.13 15.67
N VAL A 12 10.10 16.54 14.88
CA VAL A 12 9.77 15.87 13.60
C VAL A 12 10.90 16.06 12.59
N ALA A 13 11.53 17.23 12.53
CA ALA A 13 12.70 17.46 11.69
C ALA A 13 13.92 16.67 12.17
N ALA A 14 14.13 16.54 13.48
CA ALA A 14 15.21 15.74 14.05
C ALA A 14 15.00 14.24 13.83
N ILE A 15 13.77 13.73 13.93
CA ILE A 15 13.42 12.35 13.59
C ILE A 15 13.54 12.15 12.08
N GLY A 16 13.07 13.09 11.26
CA GLY A 16 13.25 13.04 9.81
C GLY A 16 14.72 13.07 9.40
N LEU A 17 15.55 13.86 10.07
CA LEU A 17 17.00 13.92 9.88
C LEU A 17 17.71 12.68 10.43
N ALA A 18 17.24 12.07 11.52
CA ALA A 18 17.78 10.83 12.06
C ALA A 18 17.40 9.63 11.18
N VAL A 19 16.17 9.58 10.67
CA VAL A 19 15.72 8.57 9.69
C VAL A 19 16.44 8.77 8.36
N ALA A 20 16.63 10.02 7.92
CA ALA A 20 17.45 10.31 6.74
C ALA A 20 18.93 9.98 6.98
N ALA A 21 19.49 10.27 8.15
CA ALA A 21 20.87 9.94 8.48
C ALA A 21 21.08 8.44 8.63
N VAL A 22 20.12 7.69 9.18
CA VAL A 22 20.12 6.23 9.21
C VAL A 22 19.92 5.68 7.80
N ALA A 23 19.05 6.25 6.97
CA ALA A 23 18.88 5.83 5.58
C ALA A 23 20.11 6.15 4.71
N ILE A 24 20.82 7.25 5.00
CA ILE A 24 22.08 7.64 4.33
C ILE A 24 23.26 6.83 4.87
N ALA A 25 23.28 6.50 6.16
CA ALA A 25 24.30 5.63 6.75
C ALA A 25 24.07 4.13 6.47
N ALA A 26 22.83 3.74 6.15
CA ALA A 26 22.45 2.42 5.68
C ALA A 26 22.44 2.31 4.15
N GLN A 27 22.69 3.40 3.42
CA GLN A 27 23.10 3.27 2.02
C GLN A 27 24.47 2.58 2.04
N PRO A 28 24.61 1.39 1.43
CA PRO A 28 25.93 0.81 1.27
C PRO A 28 26.78 1.85 0.55
N ALA A 29 27.95 2.16 1.11
CA ALA A 29 28.96 2.84 0.33
C ALA A 29 29.13 2.01 -0.94
N GLN A 30 28.77 2.55 -2.11
CA GLN A 30 29.05 1.87 -3.37
C GLN A 30 30.54 1.56 -3.36
N ALA A 31 30.89 0.29 -3.18
CA ALA A 31 32.25 -0.13 -3.39
C ALA A 31 32.52 0.16 -4.87
N ALA A 32 33.45 1.08 -5.12
CA ALA A 32 33.76 1.49 -6.48
C ALA A 32 34.62 0.40 -7.12
N TYR A 33 34.00 -0.63 -7.69
CA TYR A 33 34.74 -1.60 -8.50
C TYR A 33 35.21 -0.98 -9.82
N GLN A 34 36.34 -1.46 -10.34
CA GLN A 34 36.85 -1.10 -11.67
C GLN A 34 36.61 -2.25 -12.65
N THR A 35 36.20 -1.93 -13.87
CA THR A 35 36.00 -2.94 -14.92
C THR A 35 37.14 -2.92 -15.93
N VAL A 36 37.68 -4.09 -16.27
CA VAL A 36 38.66 -4.28 -17.34
C VAL A 36 38.06 -5.16 -18.41
N ASP A 37 37.69 -4.57 -19.55
CA ASP A 37 37.26 -5.30 -20.74
C ASP A 37 38.47 -5.81 -21.53
N ALA A 38 38.43 -7.07 -21.95
CA ALA A 38 39.49 -7.66 -22.76
C ALA A 38 38.94 -8.73 -23.72
N MET A 39 39.59 -8.85 -24.88
CA MET A 39 39.41 -10.00 -25.78
C MET A 39 40.54 -11.00 -25.51
N VAL A 40 40.22 -12.11 -24.83
CA VAL A 40 41.20 -13.10 -24.39
C VAL A 40 41.26 -14.25 -25.40
N PRO A 41 42.43 -14.66 -25.90
CA PRO A 41 42.54 -15.82 -26.79
C PRO A 41 42.03 -17.10 -26.10
N GLY A 42 41.10 -17.79 -26.75
CA GLY A 42 40.64 -19.13 -26.36
C GLY A 42 41.48 -20.23 -27.01
N ALA A 43 40.96 -21.46 -27.02
CA ALA A 43 41.60 -22.60 -27.66
C ALA A 43 41.80 -22.34 -29.16
N GLN A 44 43.01 -22.60 -29.64
CA GLN A 44 43.46 -22.30 -31.01
C GLN A 44 43.50 -23.55 -31.91
N GLY A 45 42.57 -24.48 -31.68
CA GLY A 45 42.46 -25.74 -32.43
C GLY A 45 41.88 -25.54 -33.84
N ASP A 46 41.11 -26.53 -34.29
CA ASP A 46 40.38 -26.51 -35.55
C ASP A 46 39.19 -25.52 -35.58
N ASP A 47 38.74 -25.05 -34.41
CA ASP A 47 37.79 -23.94 -34.26
C ASP A 47 38.34 -22.88 -33.29
N PRO A 48 39.20 -21.96 -33.79
CA PRO A 48 39.86 -20.97 -32.94
C PRO A 48 38.87 -19.91 -32.41
N ALA A 49 38.97 -19.63 -31.10
CA ALA A 49 38.11 -18.66 -30.43
C ALA A 49 38.90 -17.50 -29.80
N VAL A 50 38.25 -16.34 -29.72
CA VAL A 50 38.64 -15.20 -28.88
C VAL A 50 37.42 -14.81 -28.07
N LEU A 51 37.59 -14.72 -26.75
CA LEU A 51 36.51 -14.55 -25.79
C LEU A 51 36.40 -13.10 -25.35
N ASP A 52 35.18 -12.56 -25.41
CA ASP A 52 34.85 -11.24 -24.86
C ASP A 52 34.66 -11.34 -23.35
N THR A 53 35.54 -10.69 -22.58
CA THR A 53 35.61 -10.77 -21.13
C THR A 53 35.43 -9.41 -20.46
N THR A 54 34.97 -9.40 -19.22
CA THR A 54 35.00 -8.25 -18.31
C THR A 54 35.43 -8.72 -16.94
N LEU A 55 36.54 -8.21 -16.44
CA LEU A 55 37.01 -8.40 -15.07
C LEU A 55 36.51 -7.25 -14.18
N TYR A 56 35.85 -7.58 -13.09
CA TYR A 56 35.41 -6.66 -12.04
C TYR A 56 36.40 -6.73 -10.88
N LEU A 57 37.15 -5.66 -10.66
CA LEU A 57 38.15 -5.53 -9.60
C LEU A 57 37.59 -4.71 -8.43
N PRO A 58 37.61 -5.22 -7.19
CA PRO A 58 37.14 -4.48 -6.03
C PRO A 58 37.93 -3.18 -5.80
N GLY A 59 37.24 -2.13 -5.37
CA GLY A 59 37.85 -0.85 -4.99
C GLY A 59 38.19 -0.73 -3.50
N ASP A 60 38.48 -1.84 -2.82
CA ASP A 60 38.64 -1.89 -1.36
C ASP A 60 40.07 -1.51 -0.86
N GLY A 61 40.98 -1.21 -1.79
CA GLY A 61 42.36 -0.81 -1.52
C GLY A 61 43.34 -1.98 -1.32
N LYS A 62 42.90 -3.24 -1.41
CA LYS A 62 43.81 -4.39 -1.49
C LYS A 62 44.49 -4.44 -2.86
N SER A 63 45.71 -4.98 -2.90
CA SER A 63 46.48 -5.11 -4.14
C SER A 63 46.24 -6.42 -4.87
N LYS A 64 45.65 -7.43 -4.22
CA LYS A 64 45.35 -8.75 -4.76
C LYS A 64 44.04 -9.29 -4.20
N HIS A 65 43.33 -10.06 -5.00
CA HIS A 65 42.03 -10.62 -4.64
C HIS A 65 41.91 -12.09 -5.06
N PRO A 66 41.21 -12.93 -4.28
CA PRO A 66 40.71 -14.20 -4.79
C PRO A 66 39.74 -13.95 -5.95
N ALA A 67 39.75 -14.83 -6.93
CA ALA A 67 38.97 -14.69 -8.14
C ALA A 67 37.69 -15.53 -8.12
N VAL A 68 36.69 -15.10 -8.89
CA VAL A 68 35.55 -15.92 -9.28
C VAL A 68 35.41 -15.89 -10.79
N LEU A 69 35.47 -17.05 -11.43
CA LEU A 69 35.08 -17.21 -12.83
C LEU A 69 33.56 -17.43 -12.87
N LEU A 70 32.84 -16.50 -13.50
CA LEU A 70 31.38 -16.48 -13.50
C LEU A 70 30.88 -16.82 -14.91
N ALA A 71 30.37 -18.02 -15.09
CA ALA A 71 29.94 -18.58 -16.37
C ALA A 71 28.43 -18.36 -16.60
N HIS A 72 28.07 -17.88 -17.79
CA HIS A 72 26.68 -17.58 -18.13
C HIS A 72 25.87 -18.85 -18.51
N GLY A 73 24.57 -18.81 -18.27
CA GLY A 73 23.63 -19.80 -18.79
C GLY A 73 23.48 -19.74 -20.32
N PHE A 74 22.85 -20.76 -20.91
CA PHE A 74 22.73 -20.87 -22.36
C PHE A 74 21.97 -19.68 -22.96
N GLY A 75 22.43 -19.16 -24.10
CA GLY A 75 21.85 -17.97 -24.74
C GLY A 75 22.22 -16.65 -24.04
N GLY A 76 22.86 -16.71 -22.87
CA GLY A 76 23.42 -15.55 -22.17
C GLY A 76 24.75 -15.08 -22.76
N THR A 77 25.30 -14.03 -22.13
CA THR A 77 26.64 -13.47 -22.40
C THR A 77 27.25 -13.00 -21.08
N LYS A 78 28.45 -12.42 -21.11
CA LYS A 78 29.06 -11.75 -19.95
C LYS A 78 28.13 -10.73 -19.28
N GLN A 79 27.22 -10.12 -20.03
CA GLN A 79 26.26 -9.14 -19.52
C GLN A 79 25.13 -9.76 -18.70
N SER A 80 24.75 -11.00 -19.01
CA SER A 80 23.65 -11.71 -18.33
C SER A 80 23.95 -11.97 -16.86
N VAL A 81 25.22 -12.00 -16.51
CA VAL A 81 25.72 -12.31 -15.16
C VAL A 81 26.47 -11.11 -14.54
N ALA A 82 26.36 -9.94 -15.17
CA ALA A 82 27.06 -8.73 -14.74
C ALA A 82 26.58 -8.22 -13.38
N GLN A 83 25.33 -8.48 -12.98
CA GLN A 83 24.84 -8.05 -11.67
C GLN A 83 25.45 -8.90 -10.55
N ASP A 84 25.48 -10.23 -10.70
CA ASP A 84 26.14 -11.13 -9.77
C ASP A 84 27.63 -10.81 -9.64
N ALA A 85 28.27 -10.45 -10.76
CA ALA A 85 29.67 -10.03 -10.76
C ALA A 85 29.93 -8.79 -9.90
N LYS A 86 29.03 -7.80 -9.94
CA LYS A 86 29.13 -6.61 -9.10
C LYS A 86 28.92 -6.96 -7.63
N ASP A 87 27.91 -7.76 -7.34
CA ASP A 87 27.57 -8.16 -5.97
C ASP A 87 28.72 -8.94 -5.30
N LEU A 88 29.44 -9.76 -6.06
CA LEU A 88 30.65 -10.46 -5.61
C LEU A 88 31.87 -9.53 -5.53
N ALA A 89 32.03 -8.59 -6.47
CA ALA A 89 33.10 -7.58 -6.43
C ALA A 89 32.97 -6.63 -5.23
N ASP A 90 31.75 -6.22 -4.90
CA ASP A 90 31.44 -5.43 -3.70
C ASP A 90 31.82 -6.16 -2.40
N ARG A 91 31.97 -7.50 -2.47
CA ARG A 91 32.41 -8.34 -1.34
C ARG A 91 33.91 -8.60 -1.34
N GLY A 92 34.67 -8.09 -2.31
CA GLY A 92 36.13 -8.22 -2.37
C GLY A 92 36.66 -9.33 -3.27
N TYR A 93 35.83 -9.94 -4.13
CA TYR A 93 36.28 -10.89 -5.16
C TYR A 93 36.66 -10.18 -6.46
N ALA A 94 37.74 -10.60 -7.12
CA ALA A 94 37.98 -10.27 -8.52
C ALA A 94 37.11 -11.17 -9.42
N VAL A 95 36.08 -10.62 -10.06
CA VAL A 95 35.11 -11.46 -10.81
C VAL A 95 35.35 -11.37 -12.30
N LEU A 96 35.70 -12.50 -12.93
CA LEU A 96 35.85 -12.60 -14.37
C LEU A 96 34.56 -13.13 -14.98
N THR A 97 33.88 -12.26 -15.73
CA THR A 97 32.77 -12.65 -16.61
C THR A 97 33.27 -12.75 -18.04
N TYR A 98 32.67 -13.64 -18.83
CA TYR A 98 33.00 -13.79 -20.24
C TYR A 98 31.78 -14.26 -21.03
N SER A 99 31.80 -14.03 -22.35
CA SER A 99 30.87 -14.70 -23.25
C SER A 99 31.59 -15.92 -23.81
N ALA A 100 31.01 -17.11 -23.68
CA ALA A 100 31.57 -18.32 -24.25
C ALA A 100 31.66 -18.21 -25.79
N ARG A 101 32.52 -19.01 -26.42
CA ARG A 101 32.64 -19.07 -27.88
C ARG A 101 31.27 -19.22 -28.54
N GLY A 102 31.08 -18.56 -29.68
CA GLY A 102 29.78 -18.50 -30.35
C GLY A 102 28.73 -17.59 -29.69
N PHE A 103 28.96 -17.01 -28.50
CA PHE A 103 28.03 -16.07 -27.87
C PHE A 103 28.53 -14.62 -27.89
N GLY A 104 27.59 -13.68 -27.99
CA GLY A 104 27.89 -12.25 -27.95
C GLY A 104 28.92 -11.85 -29.01
N ARG A 105 30.01 -11.23 -28.54
CA ARG A 105 31.16 -10.79 -29.34
C ARG A 105 32.29 -11.82 -29.43
N SER A 106 32.18 -12.95 -28.74
CA SER A 106 33.17 -14.02 -28.82
C SER A 106 33.08 -14.73 -30.16
N THR A 107 34.23 -15.15 -30.69
CA THR A 107 34.30 -15.89 -31.97
C THR A 107 34.20 -17.41 -31.75
N GLY A 108 34.30 -18.20 -32.83
CA GLY A 108 34.15 -19.67 -32.78
C GLY A 108 32.70 -20.12 -32.78
N HIS A 109 32.49 -21.43 -32.66
CA HIS A 109 31.17 -22.06 -32.65
C HIS A 109 30.82 -22.63 -31.27
N ILE A 110 29.54 -22.90 -31.05
CA ILE A 110 29.03 -23.51 -29.81
C ILE A 110 29.21 -25.03 -29.90
N HIS A 111 29.99 -25.61 -28.99
CA HIS A 111 30.33 -27.04 -28.95
C HIS A 111 29.71 -27.78 -27.76
N LEU A 112 28.88 -27.13 -26.94
CA LEU A 112 28.19 -27.70 -25.79
C LEU A 112 29.14 -28.20 -24.69
N ASP A 113 29.90 -27.28 -24.11
CA ASP A 113 30.90 -27.57 -23.07
C ASP A 113 31.89 -28.69 -23.44
N ALA A 114 32.24 -28.80 -24.71
CA ALA A 114 33.15 -29.84 -25.16
C ALA A 114 34.55 -29.65 -24.50
N PRO A 115 35.17 -30.72 -23.97
CA PRO A 115 36.43 -30.64 -23.25
C PRO A 115 37.56 -29.94 -24.01
N GLN A 116 37.64 -30.18 -25.32
CA GLN A 116 38.67 -29.59 -26.19
C GLN A 116 38.38 -28.14 -26.64
N TYR A 117 37.17 -27.63 -26.38
CA TYR A 117 36.72 -26.30 -26.79
C TYR A 117 36.38 -25.44 -25.58
N GLU A 118 35.12 -25.35 -25.11
CA GLU A 118 34.74 -24.43 -24.04
C GLU A 118 35.42 -24.71 -22.68
N VAL A 119 35.66 -25.97 -22.34
CA VAL A 119 36.42 -26.29 -21.12
C VAL A 119 37.86 -25.81 -21.28
N LYS A 120 38.46 -26.00 -22.45
CA LYS A 120 39.81 -25.53 -22.74
C LYS A 120 39.91 -24.00 -22.75
N ASP A 121 38.90 -23.33 -23.26
CA ASP A 121 38.74 -21.87 -23.17
C ASP A 121 38.77 -21.41 -21.71
N ALA A 122 38.00 -22.06 -20.84
CA ALA A 122 37.95 -21.71 -19.44
C ALA A 122 39.28 -21.97 -18.72
N GLN A 123 40.02 -23.03 -19.05
CA GLN A 123 41.39 -23.24 -18.55
C GLN A 123 42.33 -22.08 -18.94
N LEU A 124 42.21 -21.56 -20.16
CA LEU A 124 43.00 -20.41 -20.62
C LEU A 124 42.58 -19.10 -19.93
N LEU A 125 41.32 -18.97 -19.52
CA LEU A 125 40.89 -17.87 -18.65
C LEU A 125 41.51 -17.97 -17.25
N LEU A 126 41.69 -19.18 -16.71
CA LEU A 126 42.45 -19.38 -15.47
C LEU A 126 43.93 -19.00 -15.67
N ASP A 127 44.55 -19.37 -16.79
CA ASP A 127 45.92 -18.94 -17.12
C ASP A 127 46.02 -17.41 -17.20
N TRP A 128 45.01 -16.76 -17.80
CA TRP A 128 44.94 -15.32 -17.89
C TRP A 128 44.82 -14.67 -16.51
N LEU A 129 43.97 -15.20 -15.61
CA LEU A 129 43.87 -14.75 -14.23
C LEU A 129 45.19 -14.93 -13.48
N ALA A 130 45.84 -16.09 -13.62
CA ALA A 130 47.10 -16.40 -12.95
C ALA A 130 48.27 -15.50 -13.38
N ALA A 131 48.23 -14.97 -14.60
CA ALA A 131 49.23 -14.04 -15.12
C ALA A 131 49.08 -12.61 -14.58
N ARG A 132 47.95 -12.28 -13.94
CA ARG A 132 47.70 -10.93 -13.44
C ARG A 132 48.35 -10.67 -12.09
N THR A 133 48.71 -9.41 -11.85
CA THR A 133 49.35 -8.99 -10.60
C THR A 133 48.36 -8.66 -9.48
N ASP A 134 47.10 -8.45 -9.83
CA ASP A 134 45.98 -8.10 -8.94
C ASP A 134 45.13 -9.32 -8.54
N ILE A 135 45.56 -10.52 -8.89
CA ILE A 135 44.93 -11.80 -8.52
C ILE A 135 45.79 -12.52 -7.48
N GLU A 136 45.13 -13.08 -6.46
CA GLU A 136 45.76 -13.96 -5.46
C GLU A 136 46.02 -15.34 -6.08
N LEU A 137 47.17 -15.93 -5.73
CA LEU A 137 47.60 -17.22 -6.26
C LEU A 137 47.88 -18.17 -5.10
N ASP A 138 47.43 -19.41 -5.19
CA ASP A 138 47.82 -20.47 -4.24
C ASP A 138 49.24 -20.98 -4.54
N ALA A 139 49.62 -21.00 -5.82
CA ALA A 139 50.97 -21.33 -6.29
C ALA A 139 51.30 -20.56 -7.60
N ALA A 140 52.55 -20.64 -8.04
CA ALA A 140 52.94 -19.99 -9.30
C ALA A 140 52.16 -20.58 -10.49
N GLY A 141 51.36 -19.74 -11.17
CA GLY A 141 50.48 -20.17 -12.27
C GLY A 141 49.15 -20.78 -11.83
N ASP A 142 48.85 -20.73 -10.53
CA ASP A 142 47.67 -21.32 -9.91
C ASP A 142 46.85 -20.22 -9.22
N PRO A 143 45.82 -19.68 -9.90
CA PRO A 143 45.01 -18.59 -9.36
C PRO A 143 44.05 -19.12 -8.32
N LYS A 144 43.94 -18.43 -7.19
CA LYS A 144 42.93 -18.74 -6.18
C LYS A 144 41.56 -18.40 -6.71
N VAL A 145 40.77 -19.38 -7.13
CA VAL A 145 39.59 -19.21 -7.99
C VAL A 145 38.44 -20.15 -7.68
N GLY A 146 37.27 -19.56 -7.47
CA GLY A 146 35.99 -20.28 -7.51
C GLY A 146 35.33 -20.21 -8.89
N VAL A 147 34.53 -21.21 -9.26
CA VAL A 147 33.75 -21.21 -10.52
C VAL A 147 32.26 -21.32 -10.20
N VAL A 148 31.48 -20.36 -10.68
CA VAL A 148 30.03 -20.27 -10.44
C VAL A 148 29.32 -20.18 -11.77
N GLY A 149 28.22 -20.91 -11.93
CA GLY A 149 27.43 -20.82 -13.14
C GLY A 149 26.12 -21.60 -13.04
N GLY A 150 25.09 -21.08 -13.71
CA GLY A 150 23.79 -21.73 -13.86
C GLY A 150 23.61 -22.34 -15.24
N SER A 151 22.82 -23.42 -15.35
CA SER A 151 22.47 -24.03 -16.65
C SER A 151 23.75 -24.44 -17.40
N TYR A 152 23.98 -23.89 -18.58
CA TYR A 152 25.22 -24.00 -19.35
C TYR A 152 26.49 -23.74 -18.52
N GLY A 153 26.55 -22.61 -17.81
CA GLY A 153 27.70 -22.29 -16.98
C GLY A 153 27.91 -23.27 -15.82
N GLY A 154 26.85 -23.93 -15.35
CA GLY A 154 26.97 -24.97 -14.31
C GLY A 154 27.59 -26.26 -14.84
N GLY A 155 27.28 -26.64 -16.09
CA GLY A 155 27.85 -27.80 -16.76
C GLY A 155 29.34 -27.60 -16.98
N LEU A 156 29.70 -26.40 -17.45
CA LEU A 156 31.08 -25.97 -17.57
C LEU A 156 31.81 -25.95 -16.22
N ALA A 157 31.19 -25.48 -15.13
CA ALA A 157 31.84 -25.49 -13.82
C ALA A 157 32.21 -26.90 -13.37
N LEU A 158 31.31 -27.87 -13.56
CA LEU A 158 31.57 -29.29 -13.27
C LEU A 158 32.69 -29.85 -14.14
N LEU A 159 32.63 -29.60 -15.46
CA LEU A 159 33.62 -30.10 -16.40
C LEU A 159 34.99 -29.46 -16.16
N LEU A 160 35.07 -28.14 -15.98
CA LEU A 160 36.32 -27.43 -15.70
C LEU A 160 37.00 -27.98 -14.45
N ALA A 161 36.27 -28.16 -13.34
CA ALA A 161 36.85 -28.73 -12.12
C ALA A 161 37.28 -30.20 -12.27
N ALA A 162 36.70 -30.93 -13.24
CA ALA A 162 37.14 -32.29 -13.56
C ALA A 162 38.42 -32.33 -14.41
N TYR A 163 38.67 -31.29 -15.23
CA TYR A 163 39.79 -31.21 -16.16
C TYR A 163 40.94 -30.29 -15.70
N ASP A 164 40.71 -29.40 -14.73
CA ASP A 164 41.69 -28.48 -14.18
C ASP A 164 41.62 -28.49 -12.64
N GLN A 165 42.72 -28.89 -12.00
CA GLN A 165 42.79 -29.06 -10.54
C GLN A 165 43.09 -27.76 -9.78
N ARG A 166 43.25 -26.64 -10.51
CA ARG A 166 43.45 -25.29 -9.96
C ARG A 166 42.14 -24.63 -9.48
N VAL A 167 41.00 -25.27 -9.72
CA VAL A 167 39.70 -24.75 -9.25
C VAL A 167 39.54 -25.08 -7.77
N ASP A 168 39.41 -24.07 -6.92
CA ASP A 168 39.32 -24.25 -5.46
C ASP A 168 37.92 -24.64 -5.00
N ALA A 169 36.88 -24.17 -5.68
CA ALA A 169 35.49 -24.47 -5.34
C ALA A 169 34.56 -24.27 -6.54
N ILE A 170 33.47 -25.03 -6.59
CA ILE A 170 32.45 -24.87 -7.63
C ILE A 170 31.05 -24.69 -7.04
N VAL A 171 30.25 -23.85 -7.70
CA VAL A 171 28.83 -23.66 -7.44
C VAL A 171 28.04 -23.82 -8.74
N PRO A 172 27.86 -25.07 -9.23
CA PRO A 172 27.01 -25.35 -10.38
C PRO A 172 25.54 -25.29 -9.97
N MET A 173 24.75 -24.55 -10.73
CA MET A 173 23.33 -24.34 -10.48
C MET A 173 22.49 -24.84 -11.66
N ILE A 174 21.34 -25.47 -11.39
CA ILE A 174 20.32 -25.86 -12.39
C ILE A 174 20.93 -26.47 -13.66
N THR A 175 21.75 -27.51 -13.55
CA THR A 175 22.56 -28.02 -14.68
C THR A 175 22.43 -29.53 -14.88
N TRP A 176 22.94 -30.02 -16.01
CA TRP A 176 22.89 -31.43 -16.37
C TRP A 176 24.00 -32.25 -15.69
N ASN A 177 23.72 -33.54 -15.59
CA ASN A 177 24.71 -34.60 -15.41
C ASN A 177 25.05 -35.24 -16.76
N ASP A 178 24.04 -35.54 -17.57
CA ASP A 178 24.18 -36.15 -18.89
C ASP A 178 23.16 -35.57 -19.90
N LEU A 179 23.67 -34.91 -20.95
CA LEU A 179 22.85 -34.32 -22.00
C LEU A 179 22.01 -35.37 -22.76
N SER A 180 22.50 -36.61 -22.85
CA SER A 180 21.77 -37.69 -23.52
C SER A 180 20.51 -38.09 -22.75
N THR A 181 20.55 -38.06 -21.41
CA THR A 181 19.38 -38.32 -20.56
C THR A 181 18.53 -37.07 -20.33
N ALA A 182 19.13 -35.88 -20.33
CA ALA A 182 18.40 -34.63 -20.18
C ALA A 182 17.56 -34.26 -21.42
N LEU A 183 18.11 -34.45 -22.63
CA LEU A 183 17.44 -34.12 -23.89
C LEU A 183 16.62 -35.28 -24.47
N VAL A 184 16.99 -36.52 -24.16
CA VAL A 184 16.27 -37.73 -24.59
C VAL A 184 15.94 -38.65 -23.40
N PRO A 185 15.25 -38.14 -22.37
CA PRO A 185 14.93 -38.91 -21.17
C PRO A 185 14.19 -40.20 -21.51
N ASN A 186 14.72 -41.32 -21.02
CA ASN A 186 14.19 -42.67 -21.26
C ASN A 186 13.85 -42.96 -22.74
N GLY A 187 14.65 -42.44 -23.66
CA GLY A 187 14.49 -42.68 -25.10
C GLY A 187 13.41 -41.85 -25.77
N VAL A 188 12.87 -40.81 -25.12
CA VAL A 188 11.88 -39.89 -25.69
C VAL A 188 12.49 -38.51 -25.86
N PHE A 189 12.48 -37.98 -27.09
CA PHE A 189 13.07 -36.68 -27.39
C PHE A 189 12.24 -35.52 -26.82
N LYS A 190 12.87 -34.67 -26.01
CA LYS A 190 12.30 -33.47 -25.39
C LYS A 190 12.30 -32.28 -26.37
N GLN A 191 11.45 -32.36 -27.40
CA GLN A 191 11.45 -31.46 -28.55
C GLN A 191 11.28 -29.98 -28.18
N ALA A 192 10.47 -29.63 -27.18
CA ALA A 192 10.17 -28.23 -26.90
C ALA A 192 11.40 -27.50 -26.35
N TRP A 193 12.02 -28.06 -25.30
CA TRP A 193 13.25 -27.50 -24.73
C TRP A 193 14.43 -27.60 -25.69
N ALA A 194 14.61 -28.73 -26.36
CA ALA A 194 15.68 -28.88 -27.35
C ALA A 194 15.56 -27.87 -28.50
N GLY A 195 14.32 -27.58 -28.93
CA GLY A 195 14.04 -26.56 -29.93
C GLY A 195 14.38 -25.15 -29.46
N VAL A 196 14.03 -24.77 -28.23
CA VAL A 196 14.39 -23.45 -27.64
C VAL A 196 15.90 -23.32 -27.51
N PHE A 197 16.56 -24.35 -26.99
CA PHE A 197 18.00 -24.39 -26.81
C PHE A 197 18.72 -24.24 -28.15
N PHE A 198 18.34 -25.06 -29.14
CA PHE A 198 18.92 -25.01 -30.48
C PHE A 198 18.64 -23.68 -31.20
N ALA A 199 17.41 -23.17 -31.13
CA ALA A 199 17.06 -21.87 -31.70
C ALA A 199 17.87 -20.72 -31.05
N GLY A 200 18.11 -20.77 -29.74
CA GLY A 200 18.93 -19.78 -29.04
C GLY A 200 20.38 -19.73 -29.54
N GLY A 201 20.99 -20.89 -29.83
CA GLY A 201 22.33 -20.94 -30.42
C GLY A 201 22.35 -20.50 -31.90
N ALA A 202 21.28 -20.76 -32.65
CA ALA A 202 21.15 -20.29 -34.03
C ALA A 202 20.89 -18.76 -34.12
N ALA A 203 20.14 -18.22 -33.15
CA ALA A 203 19.69 -16.82 -33.08
C ALA A 203 20.59 -15.92 -32.21
N ALA A 204 21.75 -16.39 -31.76
CA ALA A 204 22.74 -15.60 -31.00
C ALA A 204 23.32 -14.38 -31.76
N THR A 205 22.62 -13.88 -32.79
CA THR A 205 22.56 -12.46 -33.14
C THR A 205 21.87 -11.69 -32.01
N GLY A 206 22.64 -11.21 -31.03
CA GLY A 206 22.10 -10.51 -29.87
C GLY A 206 21.17 -9.35 -30.25
N THR A 207 19.95 -9.35 -29.70
CA THR A 207 19.23 -8.10 -29.46
C THR A 207 19.90 -7.43 -28.26
N SER A 208 20.88 -6.57 -28.54
CA SER A 208 21.25 -5.54 -27.58
C SER A 208 20.06 -4.58 -27.43
N ALA A 209 19.81 -4.09 -26.21
CA ALA A 209 18.94 -2.94 -25.97
C ALA A 209 19.45 -1.64 -26.65
N ALA A 210 20.50 -1.71 -27.48
CA ALA A 210 21.19 -0.57 -28.08
C ALA A 210 21.50 -0.73 -29.59
N GLY A 211 20.82 -1.63 -30.31
CA GLY A 211 20.67 -1.54 -31.78
C GLY A 211 21.95 -1.54 -32.64
N ALA A 212 23.08 -2.09 -32.17
CA ALA A 212 24.28 -2.24 -33.01
C ALA A 212 24.32 -3.62 -33.69
N PRO A 213 24.56 -3.71 -35.02
CA PRO A 213 24.68 -4.99 -35.72
C PRO A 213 25.96 -5.73 -35.31
N ALA A 214 25.86 -7.04 -35.10
CA ALA A 214 27.02 -7.90 -34.86
C ALA A 214 27.89 -7.96 -36.12
N MET A 215 29.11 -7.44 -36.04
CA MET A 215 30.11 -7.58 -37.09
C MET A 215 30.76 -8.95 -37.02
N GLY A 216 30.74 -9.67 -38.14
CA GLY A 216 31.77 -10.66 -38.49
C GLY A 216 31.63 -12.05 -37.90
N VAL A 217 30.65 -12.83 -38.37
CA VAL A 217 30.81 -14.28 -38.57
C VAL A 217 30.17 -14.59 -39.92
N GLY A 218 30.87 -15.34 -40.77
CA GLY A 218 30.44 -15.59 -42.16
C GLY A 218 29.05 -16.21 -42.25
N ALA A 219 28.44 -16.12 -43.43
CA ALA A 219 27.18 -16.80 -43.76
C ALA A 219 27.37 -18.33 -43.60
N GLY A 220 27.18 -18.83 -42.37
CA GLY A 220 27.12 -20.25 -42.06
C GLY A 220 25.81 -20.85 -42.56
N ASP A 221 25.69 -22.17 -42.44
CA ASP A 221 24.44 -22.88 -42.73
C ASP A 221 23.30 -22.25 -41.91
N PRO A 222 22.26 -21.69 -42.55
CA PRO A 222 21.15 -21.07 -41.84
C PRO A 222 20.40 -22.06 -40.94
N ALA A 223 20.53 -23.38 -41.15
CA ALA A 223 19.99 -24.39 -40.26
C ALA A 223 20.82 -24.57 -38.98
N CYS A 224 22.12 -24.26 -39.00
CA CYS A 224 23.03 -24.46 -37.88
C CYS A 224 23.43 -23.16 -37.16
N GLY A 225 23.36 -22.01 -37.82
CA GLY A 225 23.71 -20.72 -37.20
C GLY A 225 25.12 -20.73 -36.58
N ARG A 226 25.22 -20.58 -35.25
CA ARG A 226 26.51 -20.60 -34.52
C ARG A 226 26.87 -21.94 -33.89
N TRP A 227 26.10 -23.00 -34.15
CA TRP A 227 26.43 -24.34 -33.68
C TRP A 227 27.59 -24.95 -34.42
N ALA A 228 28.40 -25.74 -33.71
CA ALA A 228 29.35 -26.64 -34.35
C ALA A 228 28.62 -27.66 -35.25
N ALA A 229 29.25 -28.06 -36.35
CA ALA A 229 28.61 -28.87 -37.38
C ALA A 229 28.14 -30.25 -36.86
N ASP A 230 28.91 -30.87 -35.97
CA ASP A 230 28.59 -32.15 -35.35
C ASP A 230 27.41 -32.04 -34.37
N VAL A 231 27.37 -30.98 -33.55
CA VAL A 231 26.23 -30.68 -32.66
C VAL A 231 24.96 -30.38 -33.46
N CYS A 232 25.08 -29.61 -34.54
CA CYS A 232 23.96 -29.33 -35.44
C CYS A 232 23.42 -30.60 -36.08
N ALA A 233 24.30 -31.45 -36.62
CA ALA A 233 23.92 -32.71 -37.24
C ALA A 233 23.22 -33.65 -36.23
N ALA A 234 23.74 -33.73 -35.00
CA ALA A 234 23.13 -34.47 -33.91
C ALA A 234 21.71 -33.99 -33.60
N TYR A 235 21.51 -32.69 -33.40
CA TYR A 235 20.19 -32.12 -33.14
C TYR A 235 19.22 -32.38 -34.30
N LEU A 236 19.61 -32.07 -35.54
CA LEU A 236 18.75 -32.26 -36.71
C LEU A 236 18.34 -33.72 -36.87
N LYS A 237 19.24 -34.67 -36.59
CA LYS A 237 18.94 -36.11 -36.63
C LYS A 237 17.94 -36.51 -35.55
N ILE A 238 18.16 -36.12 -34.29
CA ILE A 238 17.23 -36.46 -33.21
C ILE A 238 15.87 -35.77 -33.44
N ALA A 239 15.86 -34.50 -33.83
CA ALA A 239 14.63 -33.74 -34.05
C ALA A 239 13.77 -34.28 -35.19
N THR A 240 14.38 -34.92 -36.20
CA THR A 240 13.65 -35.51 -37.34
C THR A 240 13.24 -36.96 -37.11
N THR A 241 14.03 -37.72 -36.35
CA THR A 241 13.81 -39.17 -36.18
C THR A 241 13.22 -39.56 -34.83
N GLY A 242 13.39 -38.72 -33.81
CA GLY A 242 13.12 -39.06 -32.42
C GLY A 242 14.05 -40.13 -31.83
N VAL A 243 15.08 -40.55 -32.57
CA VAL A 243 15.99 -41.63 -32.19
C VAL A 243 17.34 -41.04 -31.78
N LEU A 244 17.77 -41.40 -30.57
CA LEU A 244 19.13 -41.18 -30.11
C LEU A 244 19.97 -42.40 -30.50
N ASP A 245 20.79 -42.27 -31.54
CA ASP A 245 21.72 -43.31 -31.96
C ASP A 245 23.02 -43.30 -31.16
N ASP A 246 23.83 -44.35 -31.29
CA ASP A 246 25.06 -44.52 -30.51
C ASP A 246 26.07 -43.39 -30.76
N GLN A 247 26.16 -42.88 -32.00
CA GLN A 247 27.07 -41.79 -32.34
C GLN A 247 26.67 -40.49 -31.64
N THR A 248 25.38 -40.13 -31.70
CA THR A 248 24.88 -38.91 -31.04
C THR A 248 24.91 -39.06 -29.52
N LYS A 249 24.64 -40.25 -29.00
CA LYS A 249 24.77 -40.54 -27.57
C LYS A 249 26.20 -40.35 -27.08
N ALA A 250 27.19 -40.89 -27.81
CA ALA A 250 28.60 -40.69 -27.49
C ALA A 250 28.98 -39.20 -27.54
N LEU A 251 28.54 -38.49 -28.59
CA LEU A 251 28.76 -37.06 -28.76
C LEU A 251 28.28 -36.24 -27.55
N LEU A 252 27.05 -36.49 -27.09
CA LEU A 252 26.45 -35.82 -25.93
C LEU A 252 27.10 -36.27 -24.61
N GLY A 253 27.49 -37.54 -24.49
CA GLY A 253 28.20 -38.08 -23.33
C GLY A 253 29.58 -37.44 -23.13
N ASP A 254 30.33 -37.21 -24.20
CA ASP A 254 31.64 -36.53 -24.15
C ASP A 254 31.55 -35.08 -23.69
N ARG A 255 30.35 -34.48 -23.80
CA ARG A 255 29.98 -33.12 -23.41
C ARG A 255 29.29 -33.03 -22.05
N SER A 256 29.34 -34.13 -21.29
CA SER A 256 28.58 -34.29 -20.06
C SER A 256 29.47 -34.58 -18.86
N PRO A 257 29.18 -34.00 -17.68
CA PRO A 257 29.92 -34.29 -16.47
C PRO A 257 29.95 -35.78 -16.08
N ALA A 258 28.89 -36.55 -16.37
CA ALA A 258 28.70 -37.92 -15.91
C ALA A 258 29.92 -38.84 -16.04
N GLY A 259 30.71 -38.71 -17.12
CA GLY A 259 31.91 -39.52 -17.35
C GLY A 259 33.16 -39.12 -16.55
N VAL A 260 33.14 -37.96 -15.88
CA VAL A 260 34.33 -37.34 -15.28
C VAL A 260 34.15 -36.80 -13.86
N LEU A 261 32.97 -36.91 -13.25
CA LEU A 261 32.71 -36.39 -11.88
C LEU A 261 33.66 -36.92 -10.80
N ASN A 262 34.13 -38.15 -10.94
CA ASN A 262 35.09 -38.75 -9.99
C ASN A 262 36.47 -38.07 -9.99
N ARG A 263 36.77 -37.25 -11.01
CA ARG A 263 38.00 -36.46 -11.13
C ARG A 263 37.91 -35.14 -10.37
N ILE A 264 36.71 -34.69 -10.00
CA ILE A 264 36.51 -33.43 -9.28
C ILE A 264 37.07 -33.56 -7.86
N LYS A 265 38.00 -32.66 -7.51
CA LYS A 265 38.59 -32.51 -6.17
C LYS A 265 38.18 -31.20 -5.48
N ALA A 266 37.64 -30.25 -6.23
CA ALA A 266 37.06 -29.03 -5.71
C ALA A 266 35.77 -29.33 -4.93
N PRO A 267 35.60 -28.81 -3.70
CA PRO A 267 34.33 -28.80 -2.99
C PRO A 267 33.20 -28.21 -3.86
N ALA A 268 32.08 -28.93 -3.93
CA ALA A 268 30.96 -28.57 -4.80
C ALA A 268 29.67 -28.23 -4.01
N LEU A 269 29.11 -27.05 -4.26
CA LEU A 269 27.75 -26.69 -3.87
C LEU A 269 26.82 -26.84 -5.07
N LEU A 270 26.05 -27.93 -5.11
CA LEU A 270 25.08 -28.19 -6.16
C LEU A 270 23.75 -27.53 -5.80
N VAL A 271 23.34 -26.51 -6.56
CA VAL A 271 22.04 -25.85 -6.38
C VAL A 271 21.10 -26.29 -7.49
N GLN A 272 19.90 -26.78 -7.17
CA GLN A 272 18.97 -27.28 -8.19
C GLN A 272 17.56 -26.76 -7.96
N GLY A 273 16.88 -26.43 -9.05
CA GLY A 273 15.50 -25.96 -9.03
C GLY A 273 14.51 -27.12 -8.98
N GLU A 274 13.53 -27.03 -8.08
CA GLU A 274 12.40 -27.96 -7.96
C GLU A 274 11.45 -27.85 -9.17
N ALA A 275 11.38 -26.67 -9.79
CA ALA A 275 10.61 -26.38 -11.00
C ALA A 275 11.51 -26.29 -12.25
N ASP A 276 12.31 -27.33 -12.47
CA ASP A 276 13.20 -27.46 -13.63
C ASP A 276 12.82 -28.68 -14.48
N THR A 277 12.09 -28.46 -15.57
CA THR A 277 11.69 -29.52 -16.51
C THR A 277 12.76 -29.77 -17.58
N LEU A 278 13.79 -28.91 -17.68
CA LEU A 278 14.94 -29.11 -18.56
C LEU A 278 15.94 -30.08 -17.92
N PHE A 279 16.44 -29.72 -16.74
CA PHE A 279 17.37 -30.50 -15.92
C PHE A 279 16.72 -30.81 -14.57
N PRO A 280 15.96 -31.91 -14.45
CA PRO A 280 15.22 -32.22 -13.23
C PRO A 280 16.16 -32.54 -12.05
N LEU A 281 15.61 -32.59 -10.83
CA LEU A 281 16.36 -32.89 -9.60
C LEU A 281 17.28 -34.13 -9.70
N SER A 282 16.92 -35.11 -10.53
CA SER A 282 17.73 -36.31 -10.78
C SER A 282 19.10 -36.03 -11.39
N GLU A 283 19.27 -34.93 -12.14
CA GLU A 283 20.56 -34.54 -12.72
C GLU A 283 21.51 -34.05 -11.61
N ALA A 284 21.04 -33.17 -10.72
CA ALA A 284 21.82 -32.75 -9.55
C ALA A 284 22.13 -33.90 -8.58
N ASP A 285 21.18 -34.81 -8.41
CA ASP A 285 21.35 -36.03 -7.61
C ASP A 285 22.41 -36.99 -8.20
N ALA A 286 22.43 -37.15 -9.52
CA ALA A 286 23.47 -37.89 -10.22
C ALA A 286 24.84 -37.21 -10.10
N ASN A 287 24.89 -35.88 -10.21
CA ASN A 287 26.09 -35.09 -9.97
C ASN A 287 26.61 -35.28 -8.53
N ALA A 288 25.73 -35.20 -7.54
CA ALA A 288 26.09 -35.37 -6.13
C ALA A 288 26.72 -36.74 -5.85
N ARG A 289 26.16 -37.81 -6.43
CA ARG A 289 26.69 -39.17 -6.27
C ARG A 289 27.97 -39.43 -7.03
N GLY A 290 28.16 -38.80 -8.20
CA GLY A 290 29.34 -39.03 -9.02
C GLY A 290 30.59 -38.33 -8.47
N ILE A 291 30.43 -37.23 -7.73
CA ILE A 291 31.54 -36.52 -7.08
C ILE A 291 31.91 -37.28 -5.80
N THR A 292 33.04 -38.00 -5.87
CA THR A 292 33.54 -38.84 -4.77
C THR A 292 34.85 -38.31 -4.19
N GLY A 293 35.46 -37.31 -4.84
CA GLY A 293 36.78 -36.79 -4.50
C GLY A 293 36.79 -35.56 -3.59
N ALA A 294 35.63 -34.98 -3.26
CA ALA A 294 35.49 -33.72 -2.56
C ALA A 294 34.20 -33.65 -1.74
N PRO A 295 34.09 -32.75 -0.74
CA PRO A 295 32.83 -32.45 -0.08
C PRO A 295 31.79 -31.94 -1.08
N VAL A 296 30.56 -32.49 -0.97
CA VAL A 296 29.41 -32.06 -1.76
C VAL A 296 28.31 -31.58 -0.83
N ARG A 297 27.75 -30.42 -1.13
CA ARG A 297 26.51 -29.93 -0.53
C ARG A 297 25.45 -29.80 -1.61
N VAL A 298 24.23 -30.23 -1.31
CA VAL A 298 23.08 -30.10 -2.22
C VAL A 298 22.06 -29.13 -1.62
N ALA A 299 21.57 -28.22 -2.43
CA ALA A 299 20.50 -27.29 -2.06
C ALA A 299 19.43 -27.27 -3.15
N TRP A 300 18.19 -27.60 -2.80
CA TRP A 300 17.04 -27.41 -3.68
C TRP A 300 16.33 -26.10 -3.36
N TYR A 301 15.79 -25.44 -4.38
CA TYR A 301 14.99 -24.22 -4.24
C TYR A 301 13.78 -24.27 -5.16
N THR A 302 12.74 -23.49 -4.86
CA THR A 302 11.43 -23.59 -5.52
C THR A 302 11.38 -23.12 -6.98
N GLY A 303 12.47 -22.55 -7.51
CA GLY A 303 12.58 -22.09 -8.90
C GLY A 303 13.14 -23.15 -9.85
N GLY A 304 13.73 -22.70 -10.96
CA GLY A 304 14.31 -23.54 -12.01
C GLY A 304 14.17 -22.89 -13.39
N HIS A 305 14.45 -23.62 -14.47
CA HIS A 305 14.26 -23.12 -15.84
C HIS A 305 12.81 -22.72 -16.14
N ASP A 306 11.84 -23.41 -15.55
CA ASP A 306 10.42 -23.11 -15.69
C ASP A 306 9.90 -22.24 -14.54
N GLY A 307 10.41 -22.44 -13.32
CA GLY A 307 10.00 -21.70 -12.12
C GLY A 307 10.63 -20.31 -11.92
N GLY A 308 11.63 -19.94 -12.75
CA GLY A 308 12.41 -18.72 -12.59
C GLY A 308 13.33 -18.76 -11.37
N GLU A 309 13.62 -17.59 -10.79
CA GLU A 309 14.52 -17.46 -9.64
C GLU A 309 13.89 -17.89 -8.30
N GLY A 310 12.58 -18.17 -8.28
CA GLY A 310 11.83 -18.43 -7.05
C GLY A 310 11.58 -17.17 -6.21
N PRO A 311 10.91 -17.31 -5.05
CA PRO A 311 10.71 -16.23 -4.08
C PRO A 311 12.01 -15.58 -3.61
N GLN A 312 11.95 -14.30 -3.21
CA GLN A 312 13.10 -13.58 -2.66
C GLN A 312 13.75 -14.32 -1.48
N SER A 313 12.95 -14.94 -0.60
CA SER A 313 13.45 -15.74 0.53
C SER A 313 14.32 -16.93 0.10
N ASP A 314 14.03 -17.54 -1.04
CA ASP A 314 14.85 -18.62 -1.63
C ASP A 314 16.10 -18.07 -2.30
N GLN A 315 15.97 -16.95 -3.03
CA GLN A 315 17.12 -16.29 -3.66
C GLN A 315 18.15 -15.86 -2.61
N ASP A 316 17.71 -15.24 -1.52
CA ASP A 316 18.57 -14.81 -0.42
C ASP A 316 19.26 -16.00 0.24
N ARG A 317 18.55 -17.12 0.41
CA ARG A 317 19.13 -18.37 0.95
C ARG A 317 20.17 -18.96 0.00
N VAL A 318 19.85 -19.11 -1.28
CA VAL A 318 20.78 -19.64 -2.28
C VAL A 318 22.03 -18.77 -2.38
N LYS A 319 21.86 -17.44 -2.40
CA LYS A 319 22.94 -16.47 -2.39
C LYS A 319 23.79 -16.57 -1.12
N PHE A 320 23.16 -16.70 0.05
CA PHE A 320 23.86 -16.92 1.31
C PHE A 320 24.71 -18.19 1.27
N LEU A 321 24.16 -19.31 0.78
CA LEU A 321 24.88 -20.57 0.66
C LEU A 321 26.08 -20.47 -0.28
N MET A 322 25.90 -19.85 -1.45
CA MET A 322 26.97 -19.59 -2.41
C MET A 322 28.10 -18.76 -1.78
N LEU A 323 27.75 -17.65 -1.13
CA LEU A 323 28.73 -16.77 -0.51
C LEU A 323 29.47 -17.45 0.64
N GLN A 324 28.77 -18.18 1.52
CA GLN A 324 29.40 -18.98 2.57
C GLN A 324 30.38 -20.00 1.97
N TRP A 325 30.02 -20.64 0.86
CA TRP A 325 30.86 -21.62 0.18
C TRP A 325 32.14 -20.99 -0.38
N LEU A 326 32.01 -19.87 -1.10
CA LEU A 326 33.13 -19.14 -1.68
C LEU A 326 34.04 -18.52 -0.61
N ASP A 327 33.46 -17.92 0.43
CA ASP A 327 34.21 -17.30 1.52
C ASP A 327 35.10 -18.36 2.21
N HIS A 328 34.55 -19.54 2.48
CA HIS A 328 35.34 -20.60 3.12
C HIS A 328 36.39 -21.22 2.20
N TYR A 329 35.98 -21.71 1.03
CA TYR A 329 36.87 -22.54 0.19
C TYR A 329 37.78 -21.74 -0.74
N VAL A 330 37.37 -20.54 -1.17
CA VAL A 330 38.17 -19.69 -2.08
C VAL A 330 38.89 -18.60 -1.29
N ARG A 331 38.21 -17.90 -0.39
CA ARG A 331 38.85 -16.82 0.37
C ARG A 331 39.64 -17.34 1.57
N GLY A 332 39.23 -18.46 2.16
CA GLY A 332 39.81 -18.98 3.40
C GLY A 332 39.31 -18.23 4.64
N GLU A 333 38.14 -17.61 4.56
CA GLU A 333 37.48 -16.84 5.63
C GLU A 333 36.15 -17.49 6.02
N GLY A 334 35.69 -17.27 7.25
CA GLY A 334 34.40 -17.77 7.72
C GLY A 334 34.38 -19.25 8.13
N ASP A 335 33.26 -19.65 8.72
CA ASP A 335 33.07 -20.99 9.25
C ASP A 335 32.92 -22.03 8.13
N ALA A 336 33.39 -23.26 8.39
CA ALA A 336 33.23 -24.37 7.47
C ALA A 336 31.74 -24.58 7.12
N PRO A 337 31.36 -24.57 5.83
CA PRO A 337 29.99 -24.80 5.43
C PRO A 337 29.53 -26.19 5.86
N SER A 338 28.31 -26.28 6.39
CA SER A 338 27.67 -27.56 6.70
C SER A 338 27.53 -28.40 5.42
N THR A 339 27.67 -29.72 5.53
CA THR A 339 27.31 -30.69 4.46
C THR A 339 25.81 -31.01 4.44
N SER A 340 25.02 -30.34 5.28
CA SER A 340 23.57 -30.50 5.35
C SER A 340 22.91 -30.24 4.00
N PHE A 341 21.92 -31.06 3.69
CA PHE A 341 20.98 -30.81 2.61
C PHE A 341 19.95 -29.77 3.03
N THR A 342 19.59 -28.91 2.08
CA THR A 342 18.51 -27.94 2.27
C THR A 342 17.57 -27.96 1.08
N TYR A 343 16.28 -27.81 1.33
CA TYR A 343 15.25 -27.68 0.29
C TYR A 343 14.25 -26.62 0.72
N SER A 344 13.41 -26.16 -0.20
CA SER A 344 12.41 -25.15 0.12
C SER A 344 11.01 -25.65 -0.16
N ARG A 345 10.03 -25.03 0.49
CA ARG A 345 8.62 -25.30 0.20
C ARG A 345 7.87 -23.98 0.16
N VAL A 346 7.04 -23.80 -0.86
CA VAL A 346 6.09 -22.68 -0.90
C VAL A 346 5.09 -22.88 0.24
N THR A 347 5.04 -21.93 1.18
CA THR A 347 4.27 -22.06 2.43
C THR A 347 3.20 -20.98 2.59
N GLY A 348 3.15 -19.98 1.70
CA GLY A 348 2.13 -18.95 1.72
C GLY A 348 2.40 -17.79 0.77
N LEU A 349 1.70 -16.69 1.02
CA LEU A 349 1.87 -15.41 0.33
C LEU A 349 2.58 -14.41 1.26
N ASP A 350 3.52 -13.67 0.71
CA ASP A 350 4.18 -12.56 1.38
C ASP A 350 3.24 -11.32 1.40
N ALA A 351 2.93 -10.84 2.60
CA ALA A 351 2.04 -9.71 2.83
C ALA A 351 2.67 -8.34 2.50
N VAL A 352 4.00 -8.27 2.39
CA VAL A 352 4.76 -7.03 2.15
C VAL A 352 5.08 -6.87 0.66
N GLU A 353 5.58 -7.91 0.00
CA GLU A 353 6.02 -7.84 -1.41
C GLU A 353 4.98 -8.33 -2.42
N ARG A 354 3.80 -8.80 -1.97
CA ARG A 354 2.79 -9.45 -2.83
C ARG A 354 3.35 -10.64 -3.63
N GLY A 355 4.34 -11.34 -3.07
CA GLY A 355 4.98 -12.52 -3.65
C GLY A 355 4.57 -13.84 -2.98
N ARG A 356 5.13 -14.97 -3.43
CA ARG A 356 5.06 -16.25 -2.70
C ARG A 356 6.13 -16.25 -1.61
N LEU A 357 5.86 -16.90 -0.48
CA LEU A 357 6.85 -17.12 0.59
C LEU A 357 7.30 -18.58 0.57
N ALA A 358 8.60 -18.81 0.42
CA ALA A 358 9.21 -20.12 0.59
C ALA A 358 9.85 -20.25 1.97
N THR A 359 9.54 -21.33 2.68
CA THR A 359 10.23 -21.72 3.92
C THR A 359 11.30 -22.74 3.56
N GLY A 360 12.55 -22.46 3.96
CA GLY A 360 13.64 -23.41 3.83
C GLY A 360 13.61 -24.48 4.92
N TYR A 361 14.05 -25.69 4.61
CA TYR A 361 14.19 -26.81 5.51
C TYR A 361 15.63 -27.35 5.44
N SER A 362 16.13 -27.89 6.54
CA SER A 362 17.47 -28.48 6.62
C SER A 362 17.44 -29.90 7.18
N VAL A 363 18.30 -30.73 6.60
CA VAL A 363 18.52 -32.14 6.95
C VAL A 363 20.02 -32.36 7.04
N ASP A 364 20.48 -33.12 8.04
CA ASP A 364 21.91 -33.28 8.34
C ASP A 364 22.72 -33.88 7.19
N ALA A 365 22.11 -34.76 6.40
CA ALA A 365 22.74 -35.41 5.25
C ALA A 365 21.81 -35.39 4.03
N TYR A 366 22.40 -35.41 2.84
CA TYR A 366 21.65 -35.48 1.59
C TYR A 366 21.00 -36.87 1.42
N PRO A 367 19.66 -36.98 1.40
CA PRO A 367 18.96 -38.27 1.34
C PRO A 367 18.92 -38.86 -0.09
N GLY A 368 19.31 -38.09 -1.11
CA GLY A 368 19.13 -38.45 -2.51
C GLY A 368 17.65 -38.51 -2.92
N MET A 369 17.39 -39.02 -4.12
CA MET A 369 16.01 -39.21 -4.63
C MET A 369 15.16 -40.21 -3.82
N GLY A 370 15.76 -41.01 -2.92
CA GLY A 370 15.06 -42.03 -2.15
C GLY A 370 14.37 -41.54 -0.88
N GLY A 371 14.68 -40.32 -0.43
CA GLY A 371 14.28 -39.83 0.89
C GLY A 371 15.04 -40.52 2.03
N ASP A 372 14.78 -40.10 3.27
CA ASP A 372 15.30 -40.77 4.48
C ASP A 372 14.39 -41.94 4.93
N ALA A 373 13.13 -41.87 4.54
CA ALA A 373 12.10 -42.87 4.76
C ALA A 373 11.17 -42.95 3.54
N THR A 374 10.35 -44.01 3.48
CA THR A 374 9.37 -44.22 2.43
C THR A 374 7.99 -44.48 3.02
N THR A 375 6.97 -43.91 2.39
CA THR A 375 5.57 -44.19 2.68
C THR A 375 4.94 -44.84 1.45
N THR A 376 4.17 -45.92 1.65
CA THR A 376 3.44 -46.57 0.55
C THR A 376 1.96 -46.25 0.66
N VAL A 377 1.36 -45.85 -0.46
CA VAL A 377 -0.07 -45.62 -0.60
C VAL A 377 -0.67 -46.54 -1.65
N GLU A 378 -1.90 -46.97 -1.45
CA GLU A 378 -2.57 -47.89 -2.36
C GLU A 378 -3.20 -47.14 -3.54
N LEU A 379 -2.95 -47.60 -4.77
CA LEU A 379 -3.58 -47.10 -6.00
C LEU A 379 -4.68 -48.05 -6.46
N SER A 380 -5.78 -47.49 -6.95
CA SER A 380 -6.91 -48.25 -7.45
C SER A 380 -7.42 -47.71 -8.79
N GLY A 381 -7.92 -48.61 -9.63
CA GLY A 381 -8.50 -48.29 -10.94
C GLY A 381 -8.49 -49.52 -11.84
N PRO A 382 -9.42 -49.63 -12.79
CA PRO A 382 -9.42 -50.72 -13.76
C PRO A 382 -8.33 -50.53 -14.81
N ALA A 383 -7.96 -51.61 -15.48
CA ALA A 383 -7.22 -51.55 -16.74
C ALA A 383 -7.98 -50.69 -17.77
N GLN A 384 -7.24 -49.88 -18.54
CA GLN A 384 -7.80 -48.89 -19.47
C GLN A 384 -7.11 -48.98 -20.84
N GLU A 385 -7.88 -48.78 -21.90
CA GLU A 385 -7.35 -48.59 -23.25
C GLU A 385 -7.19 -47.09 -23.55
N ILE A 386 -6.05 -46.71 -24.13
CA ILE A 386 -5.67 -45.33 -24.36
C ILE A 386 -5.14 -45.15 -25.78
N ALA A 387 -5.67 -44.15 -26.49
CA ALA A 387 -5.29 -43.88 -27.87
C ALA A 387 -4.07 -42.94 -27.93
N SER A 388 -3.05 -43.33 -28.70
CA SER A 388 -1.96 -42.46 -29.14
C SER A 388 -2.35 -41.86 -30.49
N PRO A 389 -2.56 -40.53 -30.58
CA PRO A 389 -2.90 -39.89 -31.84
C PRO A 389 -1.68 -39.78 -32.77
N PRO A 390 -1.88 -39.58 -34.08
CA PRO A 390 -0.78 -39.38 -35.01
C PRO A 390 0.09 -38.17 -34.62
N ASN A 391 1.41 -38.35 -34.63
CA ASN A 391 2.40 -37.36 -34.19
C ASN A 391 2.19 -36.86 -32.74
N GLY A 392 1.44 -37.59 -31.92
CA GLY A 392 1.07 -37.16 -30.58
C GLY A 392 0.17 -35.91 -30.55
N SER A 393 -0.56 -35.59 -31.63
CA SER A 393 -1.44 -34.40 -31.67
C SER A 393 -2.91 -34.78 -31.89
N PRO A 394 -3.86 -34.29 -31.08
CA PRO A 394 -3.70 -33.30 -30.01
C PRO A 394 -2.97 -33.86 -28.78
N ALA A 395 -2.22 -33.00 -28.08
CA ALA A 395 -1.42 -33.36 -26.90
C ALA A 395 -1.85 -32.58 -25.65
N ALA A 396 -1.57 -33.13 -24.47
CA ALA A 396 -1.63 -32.37 -23.22
C ALA A 396 -0.47 -31.36 -23.15
N ILE A 397 -0.67 -30.27 -22.42
CA ILE A 397 0.39 -29.28 -22.12
C ILE A 397 0.71 -29.38 -20.64
N SER A 398 1.82 -30.02 -20.31
CA SER A 398 2.28 -30.13 -18.91
C SER A 398 3.26 -29.01 -18.53
N SER A 399 4.13 -28.62 -19.47
CA SER A 399 5.07 -27.52 -19.31
C SER A 399 5.18 -26.71 -20.60
N LEU A 400 5.55 -25.44 -20.46
CA LEU A 400 5.86 -24.53 -21.56
C LEU A 400 7.21 -23.86 -21.29
N PRO A 401 8.27 -24.23 -22.04
CA PRO A 401 9.58 -23.59 -21.91
C PRO A 401 9.48 -22.07 -22.02
N GLY A 402 10.13 -21.35 -21.11
CA GLY A 402 10.19 -19.89 -21.14
C GLY A 402 8.93 -19.15 -20.65
N ALA A 403 7.91 -19.87 -20.16
CA ALA A 403 6.72 -19.25 -19.55
C ALA A 403 6.99 -18.67 -18.14
N GLY A 404 8.14 -18.99 -17.52
CA GLY A 404 8.55 -18.49 -16.20
C GLY A 404 7.46 -18.68 -15.14
N ALA A 405 7.19 -17.64 -14.35
CA ALA A 405 6.16 -17.67 -13.30
C ALA A 405 4.74 -18.06 -13.78
N ALA A 406 4.42 -17.95 -15.08
CA ALA A 406 3.15 -18.38 -15.65
C ALA A 406 3.03 -19.93 -15.73
N ALA A 407 4.12 -20.68 -15.63
CA ALA A 407 4.10 -22.14 -15.52
C ALA A 407 3.26 -22.62 -14.31
N SER A 408 3.26 -21.86 -13.21
CA SER A 408 2.44 -22.15 -12.03
C SER A 408 0.95 -21.83 -12.19
N LEU A 409 0.56 -21.05 -13.20
CA LEU A 409 -0.85 -20.91 -13.60
C LEU A 409 -1.26 -22.11 -14.46
N LEU A 410 -0.33 -22.66 -15.24
CA LEU A 410 -0.55 -23.82 -16.11
C LEU A 410 -0.59 -25.14 -15.34
N SER A 411 0.07 -25.28 -14.19
CA SER A 411 -0.05 -26.47 -13.32
C SER A 411 -1.48 -26.71 -12.81
N SER A 412 -2.31 -25.66 -12.75
CA SER A 412 -3.75 -25.73 -12.44
C SER A 412 -4.65 -25.94 -13.68
N LEU A 413 -4.07 -25.81 -14.88
CA LEU A 413 -4.76 -25.91 -16.18
C LEU A 413 -4.30 -27.14 -16.99
N SER A 414 -3.30 -27.89 -16.53
CA SER A 414 -2.82 -29.09 -17.19
C SER A 414 -3.91 -30.16 -17.12
N THR A 415 -4.63 -30.34 -18.22
CA THR A 415 -5.66 -31.37 -18.36
C THR A 415 -5.27 -32.32 -19.48
N ASP A 416 -5.17 -33.61 -19.16
CA ASP A 416 -4.90 -34.65 -20.15
C ASP A 416 -6.10 -34.84 -21.10
N VAL A 417 -5.80 -35.16 -22.36
CA VAL A 417 -6.83 -35.29 -23.41
C VAL A 417 -7.69 -36.53 -23.15
N PRO A 418 -9.03 -36.42 -23.12
CA PRO A 418 -9.92 -37.57 -22.92
C PRO A 418 -9.68 -38.69 -23.94
N GLY A 419 -9.64 -39.94 -23.46
CA GLY A 419 -9.39 -41.13 -24.30
C GLY A 419 -7.91 -41.37 -24.64
N GLN A 420 -6.99 -40.49 -24.22
CA GLN A 420 -5.56 -40.60 -24.47
C GLN A 420 -4.73 -40.85 -23.20
N HIS A 421 -5.39 -41.18 -22.09
CA HIS A 421 -4.71 -41.43 -20.82
C HIS A 421 -5.47 -42.42 -19.94
N ALA A 422 -4.72 -43.16 -19.14
CA ALA A 422 -5.23 -44.04 -18.09
C ALA A 422 -5.01 -43.34 -16.75
N ARG A 423 -5.98 -43.47 -15.84
CA ARG A 423 -5.89 -42.87 -14.50
C ARG A 423 -6.07 -43.90 -13.39
N PHE A 424 -5.30 -43.74 -12.32
CA PHE A 424 -5.38 -44.55 -11.11
C PHE A 424 -5.28 -43.62 -9.90
N GLU A 425 -6.09 -43.85 -8.86
CA GLU A 425 -6.19 -42.93 -7.73
C GLU A 425 -6.05 -43.65 -6.39
N THR A 426 -5.51 -42.91 -5.42
CA THR A 426 -5.48 -43.35 -4.02
C THR A 426 -6.81 -43.11 -3.32
N GLN A 427 -6.98 -43.73 -2.16
CA GLN A 427 -7.90 -43.19 -1.15
C GLN A 427 -7.42 -41.82 -0.66
N PRO A 428 -8.30 -41.00 -0.04
CA PRO A 428 -7.88 -39.73 0.57
C PRO A 428 -6.75 -39.97 1.57
N ILE A 429 -5.71 -39.15 1.48
CA ILE A 429 -4.55 -39.20 2.37
C ILE A 429 -4.95 -38.58 3.72
N ASN A 430 -4.71 -39.30 4.81
CA ASN A 430 -4.99 -38.83 6.17
C ASN A 430 -3.72 -38.27 6.83
N GLY A 431 -3.82 -37.11 7.49
CA GLY A 431 -2.73 -36.46 8.23
C GLY A 431 -1.77 -35.62 7.37
N GLY A 432 -1.98 -35.60 6.05
CA GLY A 432 -1.11 -34.98 5.05
C GLY A 432 0.31 -35.56 5.00
N LEU A 433 0.97 -35.48 3.85
CA LEU A 433 2.28 -36.11 3.61
C LEU A 433 3.19 -35.17 2.82
N THR A 434 4.45 -35.07 3.20
CA THR A 434 5.45 -34.33 2.43
C THR A 434 6.31 -35.31 1.64
N ILE A 435 6.22 -35.22 0.31
CA ILE A 435 7.04 -35.99 -0.62
C ILE A 435 8.31 -35.18 -0.88
N VAL A 436 9.47 -35.79 -0.65
CA VAL A 436 10.78 -35.20 -0.94
C VAL A 436 11.64 -36.28 -1.61
N GLY A 437 11.76 -36.21 -2.93
CA GLY A 437 12.45 -37.21 -3.75
C GLY A 437 11.60 -37.70 -4.92
N SER A 438 11.96 -38.84 -5.51
CA SER A 438 11.29 -39.44 -6.66
C SER A 438 10.32 -40.57 -6.26
N PRO A 439 9.01 -40.39 -6.45
CA PRO A 439 8.04 -41.47 -6.28
C PRO A 439 8.29 -42.64 -7.24
N LYS A 440 7.84 -43.84 -6.86
CA LYS A 440 7.95 -45.05 -7.69
C LYS A 440 6.64 -45.82 -7.77
N VAL A 441 6.33 -46.32 -8.97
CA VAL A 441 5.15 -47.16 -9.22
C VAL A 441 5.48 -48.27 -10.22
N ARG A 442 4.74 -49.39 -10.17
CA ARG A 442 4.86 -50.46 -11.17
C ARG A 442 3.59 -50.57 -12.00
N ILE A 443 3.72 -50.42 -13.31
CA ILE A 443 2.63 -50.50 -14.28
C ILE A 443 2.82 -51.69 -15.23
N LYS A 444 1.75 -52.10 -15.91
CA LYS A 444 1.79 -53.00 -17.07
C LYS A 444 1.31 -52.23 -18.29
N VAL A 445 2.00 -52.40 -19.40
CA VAL A 445 1.63 -51.81 -20.69
C VAL A 445 1.63 -52.90 -21.74
N ALA A 446 0.60 -52.90 -22.58
CA ALA A 446 0.51 -53.74 -23.77
C ALA A 446 0.35 -52.87 -25.01
N SER A 447 0.99 -53.26 -26.10
CA SER A 447 0.95 -52.55 -27.37
C SER A 447 0.94 -53.54 -28.55
N PRO A 448 0.07 -53.36 -29.55
CA PRO A 448 0.03 -54.23 -30.73
C PRO A 448 1.26 -54.10 -31.62
N THR A 449 2.02 -53.00 -31.52
CA THR A 449 3.25 -52.76 -32.30
C THR A 449 4.52 -53.27 -31.59
N GLY A 450 4.40 -53.70 -30.34
CA GLY A 450 5.54 -54.08 -29.50
C GLY A 450 6.28 -52.91 -28.86
N GLU A 451 5.89 -51.67 -29.15
CA GLU A 451 6.47 -50.46 -28.56
C GLU A 451 5.38 -49.50 -28.06
N ALA A 452 5.69 -48.69 -27.05
CA ALA A 452 4.81 -47.62 -26.60
C ALA A 452 5.60 -46.42 -26.09
N THR A 453 5.18 -45.22 -26.48
CA THR A 453 5.63 -43.96 -25.86
C THR A 453 4.54 -43.50 -24.90
N VAL A 454 4.89 -43.35 -23.62
CA VAL A 454 3.95 -42.92 -22.57
C VAL A 454 4.56 -41.84 -21.68
N PHE A 455 3.69 -41.02 -21.09
CA PHE A 455 4.04 -39.92 -20.19
C PHE A 455 3.35 -40.14 -18.85
N VAL A 456 4.13 -40.40 -17.81
CA VAL A 456 3.61 -40.73 -16.49
C VAL A 456 3.66 -39.49 -15.59
N LYS A 457 2.51 -39.12 -15.04
CA LYS A 457 2.28 -37.90 -14.24
C LYS A 457 1.69 -38.27 -12.89
N LEU A 458 2.01 -37.50 -11.86
CA LEU A 458 1.41 -37.64 -10.53
C LEU A 458 0.77 -36.32 -10.12
N TYR A 459 -0.56 -36.32 -10.08
CA TYR A 459 -1.35 -35.17 -9.68
C TYR A 459 -1.73 -35.24 -8.20
N ASP A 460 -1.76 -34.09 -7.55
CA ASP A 460 -2.42 -33.90 -6.26
C ASP A 460 -3.83 -33.35 -6.50
N VAL A 461 -4.84 -34.06 -6.03
CA VAL A 461 -6.26 -33.81 -6.29
C VAL A 461 -6.98 -33.44 -5.00
N ALA A 462 -7.42 -32.20 -4.90
CA ALA A 462 -8.18 -31.69 -3.77
C ALA A 462 -9.60 -32.31 -3.70
N PRO A 463 -10.27 -32.28 -2.53
CA PRO A 463 -11.63 -32.81 -2.36
C PRO A 463 -12.68 -32.17 -3.28
N ASP A 464 -12.43 -30.95 -3.76
CA ASP A 464 -13.30 -30.25 -4.71
C ASP A 464 -13.10 -30.69 -6.17
N GLY A 465 -12.15 -31.60 -6.42
CA GLY A 465 -11.81 -32.15 -7.72
C GLY A 465 -10.71 -31.39 -8.46
N THR A 466 -10.20 -30.28 -7.91
CA THR A 466 -9.08 -29.53 -8.50
C THR A 466 -7.83 -30.41 -8.51
N ALA A 467 -7.29 -30.66 -9.71
CA ALA A 467 -6.07 -31.45 -9.90
C ALA A 467 -4.90 -30.52 -10.22
N THR A 468 -3.79 -30.73 -9.52
CA THR A 468 -2.56 -29.95 -9.70
C THR A 468 -1.41 -30.88 -10.05
N LEU A 469 -0.70 -30.56 -11.13
CA LEU A 469 0.53 -31.24 -11.50
C LEU A 469 1.72 -30.46 -10.94
N ASP A 470 2.46 -31.06 -10.01
CA ASP A 470 3.57 -30.36 -9.37
C ASP A 470 4.63 -29.94 -10.40
N ASN A 471 4.87 -28.63 -10.49
CA ASN A 471 5.80 -27.97 -11.40
C ASN A 471 5.73 -28.39 -12.89
N GLY A 472 4.60 -28.97 -13.34
CA GLY A 472 4.47 -29.49 -14.71
C GLY A 472 5.36 -30.70 -15.03
N LEU A 473 5.90 -31.36 -14.00
CA LEU A 473 6.87 -32.45 -14.14
C LEU A 473 6.20 -33.76 -14.55
N LEU A 474 6.86 -34.52 -15.44
CA LEU A 474 6.43 -35.85 -15.88
C LEU A 474 7.61 -36.76 -16.22
N THR A 475 7.38 -38.08 -16.19
CA THR A 475 8.36 -39.07 -16.68
C THR A 475 7.95 -39.55 -18.07
N PRO A 476 8.68 -39.20 -19.14
CA PRO A 476 8.48 -39.79 -20.46
C PRO A 476 9.15 -41.17 -20.50
N LEU A 477 8.56 -42.13 -21.22
CA LEU A 477 9.09 -43.49 -21.35
C LEU A 477 8.87 -44.00 -22.78
N LYS A 478 9.94 -44.46 -23.43
CA LYS A 478 9.85 -45.30 -24.62
C LYS A 478 10.04 -46.76 -24.21
N LEU A 479 8.96 -47.52 -24.24
CA LEU A 479 8.94 -48.94 -23.90
C LEU A 479 9.02 -49.78 -25.17
N THR A 480 9.81 -50.85 -25.14
CA THR A 480 10.00 -51.78 -26.27
C THR A 480 9.83 -53.23 -25.81
N GLY A 481 9.60 -54.15 -26.74
CA GLY A 481 9.39 -55.57 -26.43
C GLY A 481 8.07 -55.86 -25.69
N LEU A 482 7.07 -54.98 -25.84
CA LEU A 482 5.76 -55.13 -25.20
C LEU A 482 4.93 -56.24 -25.89
N PRO A 483 4.12 -57.00 -25.14
CA PRO A 483 3.17 -57.93 -25.74
C PRO A 483 1.91 -57.21 -26.22
N ALA A 484 1.12 -57.88 -27.05
CA ALA A 484 -0.17 -57.37 -27.54
C ALA A 484 -1.29 -57.40 -26.48
N SER A 485 -1.10 -58.04 -25.32
CA SER A 485 -2.12 -58.18 -24.26
C SER A 485 -1.52 -57.99 -22.87
N LEU A 486 -2.29 -57.38 -21.96
CA LEU A 486 -1.91 -57.18 -20.54
C LEU A 486 -1.69 -58.48 -19.77
N SER A 487 -2.33 -59.58 -20.18
CA SER A 487 -2.21 -60.89 -19.51
C SER A 487 -0.78 -61.44 -19.51
N THR A 488 0.00 -61.12 -20.55
CA THR A 488 1.40 -61.51 -20.69
C THR A 488 2.38 -60.35 -20.47
N ALA A 489 1.87 -59.15 -20.17
CA ALA A 489 2.68 -57.97 -19.89
C ALA A 489 3.44 -58.09 -18.57
N GLN A 490 4.74 -57.85 -18.64
CA GLN A 490 5.61 -57.80 -17.48
C GLN A 490 5.50 -56.44 -16.78
N PRO A 491 5.63 -56.40 -15.44
CA PRO A 491 5.70 -55.14 -14.70
C PRO A 491 6.88 -54.26 -15.15
N VAL A 492 6.62 -52.97 -15.33
CA VAL A 492 7.62 -51.93 -15.56
C VAL A 492 7.63 -51.02 -14.34
N GLU A 493 8.80 -50.89 -13.68
CA GLU A 493 9.00 -49.88 -12.64
C GLU A 493 9.20 -48.51 -13.29
N VAL A 494 8.40 -47.55 -12.87
CA VAL A 494 8.48 -46.15 -13.28
C VAL A 494 8.96 -45.34 -12.10
N THR A 495 10.08 -44.63 -12.28
CA THR A 495 10.55 -43.60 -11.36
C THR A 495 9.99 -42.26 -11.84
N LEU A 496 9.16 -41.63 -11.02
CA LEU A 496 8.58 -40.31 -11.27
C LEU A 496 9.62 -39.21 -11.01
N PRO A 497 9.41 -37.98 -11.52
CA PRO A 497 10.32 -36.88 -11.27
C PRO A 497 10.48 -36.60 -9.78
N GLY A 498 11.65 -36.09 -9.41
CA GLY A 498 11.87 -35.58 -8.07
C GLY A 498 10.98 -34.40 -7.76
N VAL A 499 10.29 -34.43 -6.62
CA VAL A 499 9.44 -33.31 -6.17
C VAL A 499 9.70 -32.99 -4.71
N VAL A 500 9.37 -31.75 -4.33
CA VAL A 500 9.20 -31.30 -2.96
C VAL A 500 7.76 -30.83 -2.82
N HIS A 501 6.86 -31.76 -2.51
CA HIS A 501 5.42 -31.49 -2.56
C HIS A 501 4.72 -31.88 -1.27
N ARG A 502 3.86 -31.01 -0.75
CA ARG A 502 2.99 -31.32 0.39
C ARG A 502 1.61 -31.70 -0.12
N VAL A 503 1.24 -32.96 0.11
CA VAL A 503 -0.12 -33.44 -0.06
C VAL A 503 -0.90 -33.09 1.20
N GLU A 504 -1.93 -32.26 1.04
CA GLU A 504 -2.77 -31.83 2.16
C GLU A 504 -3.72 -32.94 2.64
N ASP A 505 -4.17 -32.82 3.89
CA ASP A 505 -5.12 -33.77 4.48
C ASP A 505 -6.43 -33.83 3.68
N GLY A 506 -6.89 -35.05 3.36
CA GLY A 506 -8.07 -35.29 2.55
C GLY A 506 -7.85 -35.27 1.03
N ASN A 507 -6.67 -34.84 0.54
CA ASN A 507 -6.36 -34.91 -0.89
C ASN A 507 -6.13 -36.35 -1.35
N ARG A 508 -6.25 -36.59 -2.66
CA ARG A 508 -5.91 -37.86 -3.32
C ARG A 508 -4.73 -37.67 -4.25
N LEU A 509 -3.90 -38.71 -4.39
CA LEU A 509 -2.92 -38.77 -5.45
C LEU A 509 -3.51 -39.48 -6.66
N ARG A 510 -3.39 -38.87 -7.84
CA ARG A 510 -3.82 -39.45 -9.12
C ARG A 510 -2.61 -39.69 -10.00
N LEU A 511 -2.32 -40.96 -10.27
CA LEU A 511 -1.37 -41.38 -11.29
C LEU A 511 -2.06 -41.32 -12.66
N VAL A 512 -1.43 -40.65 -13.62
CA VAL A 512 -1.89 -40.62 -15.02
C VAL A 512 -0.79 -41.19 -15.92
N VAL A 513 -1.18 -42.08 -16.83
CA VAL A 513 -0.33 -42.58 -17.92
C VAL A 513 -0.94 -42.11 -19.24
N ALA A 514 -0.38 -41.04 -19.80
CA ALA A 514 -0.83 -40.42 -21.05
C ALA A 514 -0.02 -40.89 -22.27
N THR A 515 -0.58 -40.77 -23.47
CA THR A 515 0.08 -41.16 -24.73
C THR A 515 0.72 -40.00 -25.48
N ALA A 516 0.38 -38.76 -25.12
CA ALA A 516 0.84 -37.55 -25.80
C ALA A 516 1.08 -36.38 -24.84
N ASP A 517 2.20 -35.68 -25.03
CA ASP A 517 2.52 -34.42 -24.36
C ASP A 517 3.27 -33.48 -25.32
N GLN A 518 2.87 -32.22 -25.35
CA GLN A 518 3.38 -31.24 -26.32
C GLN A 518 4.89 -31.00 -26.18
N ALA A 519 5.46 -31.20 -24.99
CA ALA A 519 6.88 -30.99 -24.74
C ALA A 519 7.79 -32.04 -25.42
N TYR A 520 7.23 -33.16 -25.88
CA TYR A 520 7.96 -34.33 -26.34
C TYR A 520 7.49 -34.81 -27.72
N LEU A 521 8.41 -35.42 -28.46
CA LEU A 521 8.08 -36.00 -29.76
C LEU A 521 7.33 -37.33 -29.57
N GLY A 522 6.11 -37.40 -30.10
CA GLY A 522 5.27 -38.61 -30.10
C GLY A 522 5.48 -39.50 -31.33
N PRO A 523 4.93 -40.73 -31.32
CA PRO A 523 4.96 -41.61 -32.48
C PRO A 523 4.14 -41.04 -33.65
N VAL A 524 4.59 -41.31 -34.88
CA VAL A 524 3.92 -40.83 -36.11
C VAL A 524 2.61 -41.58 -36.35
N ASP A 525 2.63 -42.91 -36.22
CA ASP A 525 1.47 -43.76 -36.48
C ASP A 525 0.53 -43.83 -35.28
N PRO A 526 -0.80 -43.79 -35.51
CA PRO A 526 -1.77 -43.96 -34.43
C PRO A 526 -1.79 -45.39 -33.92
N VAL A 527 -1.90 -45.55 -32.60
CA VAL A 527 -1.92 -46.86 -31.94
C VAL A 527 -2.71 -46.77 -30.64
N THR A 528 -3.36 -47.87 -30.23
CA THR A 528 -4.02 -47.96 -28.92
C THR A 528 -3.20 -48.85 -28.01
N TYR A 529 -2.91 -48.36 -26.80
CA TYR A 529 -2.25 -49.13 -25.76
C TYR A 529 -3.26 -49.58 -24.72
N SER A 530 -2.96 -50.67 -24.01
CA SER A 530 -3.66 -51.05 -22.78
C SER A 530 -2.73 -50.86 -21.59
N VAL A 531 -3.23 -50.22 -20.53
CA VAL A 531 -2.44 -49.91 -19.32
C VAL A 531 -3.18 -50.40 -18.08
N ASP A 532 -2.42 -50.98 -17.15
CA ASP A 532 -2.91 -51.44 -15.84
C ASP A 532 -1.84 -51.26 -14.75
N LEU A 533 -2.23 -51.36 -13.48
CA LEU A 533 -1.30 -51.42 -12.36
C LEU A 533 -0.71 -52.84 -12.25
N ALA A 534 0.62 -52.94 -12.19
CA ALA A 534 1.26 -54.22 -11.88
C ALA A 534 1.16 -54.56 -10.40
N ALA A 535 1.19 -53.52 -9.56
CA ALA A 535 0.92 -53.56 -8.14
C ALA A 535 0.12 -52.31 -7.78
N ALA A 536 -0.87 -52.47 -6.89
CA ALA A 536 -1.68 -51.37 -6.37
C ALA A 536 -0.90 -50.48 -5.38
N GLN A 537 0.38 -50.19 -5.62
CA GLN A 537 1.25 -49.50 -4.67
C GLN A 537 2.03 -48.37 -5.34
N LEU A 538 1.94 -47.18 -4.74
CA LEU A 538 2.78 -46.02 -5.03
C LEU A 538 3.70 -45.78 -3.83
N THR A 539 5.01 -45.79 -4.08
CA THR A 539 6.03 -45.54 -3.06
C THR A 539 6.44 -44.08 -3.10
N LEU A 540 6.35 -43.40 -1.96
CA LEU A 540 6.58 -41.97 -1.80
C LEU A 540 7.78 -41.75 -0.87
N PRO A 541 8.89 -41.16 -1.35
CA PRO A 541 10.00 -40.80 -0.50
C PRO A 541 9.63 -39.60 0.39
N THR A 542 9.99 -39.69 1.65
CA THR A 542 9.74 -38.64 2.65
C THR A 542 11.07 -38.19 3.24
N VAL A 543 11.09 -36.98 3.78
CA VAL A 543 12.22 -36.41 4.49
C VAL A 543 11.72 -35.63 5.70
N ASP A 544 12.28 -35.87 6.88
CA ASP A 544 11.96 -35.11 8.09
C ASP A 544 12.90 -33.92 8.25
N GLY A 545 12.57 -32.83 7.55
CA GLY A 545 13.36 -31.60 7.56
C GLY A 545 13.00 -30.66 8.71
N THR A 546 14.02 -30.04 9.32
CA THR A 546 13.83 -28.97 10.31
C THR A 546 13.65 -27.62 9.60
N PRO A 547 12.61 -26.82 9.93
CA PRO A 547 12.44 -25.50 9.33
C PRO A 547 13.60 -24.56 9.68
N ILE A 548 14.20 -23.95 8.66
CA ILE A 548 15.22 -22.92 8.82
C ILE A 548 14.52 -21.64 9.28
N GLN A 549 14.80 -21.21 10.51
CA GLN A 549 14.23 -19.98 11.06
C GLN A 549 14.77 -18.77 10.29
N THR A 550 13.90 -18.02 9.61
CA THR A 550 14.28 -16.76 8.98
C THR A 550 14.25 -15.64 10.03
N SER A 551 15.30 -14.81 10.05
CA SER A 551 15.43 -13.67 10.98
C SER A 551 14.38 -12.58 10.77
N GLU A 552 13.56 -12.68 9.71
CA GLU A 552 12.45 -11.76 9.44
C GLU A 552 11.38 -11.80 10.55
N ALA A 553 11.15 -12.96 11.17
CA ALA A 553 10.25 -13.05 12.31
C ALA A 553 10.72 -12.16 13.47
N LEU A 554 12.02 -12.13 13.74
CA LEU A 554 12.60 -11.28 14.80
C LEU A 554 12.50 -9.80 14.45
N TRP A 555 12.72 -9.41 13.18
CA TRP A 555 12.56 -8.03 12.75
C TRP A 555 11.13 -7.54 12.82
N VAL A 556 10.14 -8.37 12.46
CA VAL A 556 8.72 -8.04 12.65
C VAL A 556 8.41 -7.85 14.13
N TRP A 557 8.89 -8.72 15.02
CA TRP A 557 8.70 -8.55 16.46
C TRP A 557 9.42 -7.32 17.03
N LEU A 558 10.60 -6.98 16.51
CA LEU A 558 11.32 -5.74 16.85
C LEU A 558 10.58 -4.50 16.33
N LEU A 559 10.00 -4.56 15.13
CA LEU A 559 9.25 -3.46 14.52
C LEU A 559 7.89 -3.28 15.21
N VAL A 560 7.22 -4.37 15.57
CA VAL A 560 6.05 -4.36 16.47
C VAL A 560 6.42 -3.80 17.83
N GLY A 561 7.58 -4.19 18.39
CA GLY A 561 8.12 -3.63 19.62
C GLY A 561 8.42 -2.13 19.52
N LEU A 562 8.99 -1.68 18.40
CA LEU A 562 9.30 -0.28 18.10
C LEU A 562 8.03 0.54 17.92
N VAL A 563 7.04 0.02 17.17
CA VAL A 563 5.73 0.64 16.98
C VAL A 563 4.98 0.69 18.30
N ALA A 564 5.01 -0.37 19.11
CA ALA A 564 4.43 -0.36 20.45
C ALA A 564 5.13 0.69 21.35
N ALA A 565 6.46 0.79 21.31
CA ALA A 565 7.21 1.81 22.04
C ALA A 565 6.90 3.22 21.54
N LEU A 566 6.72 3.41 20.23
CA LEU A 566 6.33 4.69 19.63
C LEU A 566 4.90 5.07 20.04
N VAL A 567 3.96 4.12 20.00
CA VAL A 567 2.57 4.30 20.46
C VAL A 567 2.54 4.61 21.94
N ILE A 568 3.29 3.89 22.78
CA ILE A 568 3.44 4.17 24.22
C ILE A 568 4.05 5.56 24.42
N GLY A 569 5.07 5.94 23.64
CA GLY A 569 5.69 7.26 23.68
C GLY A 569 4.74 8.39 23.28
N VAL A 570 3.92 8.19 22.24
CA VAL A 570 2.87 9.12 21.80
C VAL A 570 1.76 9.21 22.85
N VAL A 571 1.30 8.09 23.40
CA VAL A 571 0.30 8.06 24.47
C VAL A 571 0.83 8.77 25.71
N ALA A 572 2.08 8.51 26.12
CA ALA A 572 2.73 9.19 27.23
C ALA A 572 2.90 10.70 26.95
N ALA A 573 3.30 11.09 25.74
CA ALA A 573 3.40 12.49 25.34
C ALA A 573 2.03 13.19 25.33
N VAL A 574 0.97 12.52 24.87
CA VAL A 574 -0.42 13.00 24.89
C VAL A 574 -0.95 13.09 26.32
N VAL A 575 -0.62 12.14 27.19
CA VAL A 575 -0.98 12.17 28.63
C VAL A 575 -0.24 13.31 29.34
N ILE A 576 1.07 13.47 29.12
CA ILE A 576 1.88 14.58 29.68
C ILE A 576 1.41 15.94 29.13
N ALA A 577 1.06 16.03 27.85
CA ALA A 577 0.50 17.23 27.23
C ALA A 577 -0.91 17.54 27.76
N ARG A 578 -1.77 16.53 28.01
CA ARG A 578 -3.08 16.70 28.66
C ARG A 578 -2.96 17.12 30.12
N VAL A 579 -2.00 16.58 30.88
CA VAL A 579 -1.76 16.96 32.28
C VAL A 579 -1.17 18.37 32.39
N ARG A 580 -0.28 18.79 31.49
CA ARG A 580 0.26 20.17 31.45
C ARG A 580 -0.71 21.19 30.85
N GLY A 581 -1.56 20.79 29.89
CA GLY A 581 -2.59 21.64 29.27
C GLY A 581 -3.77 21.93 30.20
N ARG A 582 -4.23 20.94 30.98
CA ARG A 582 -5.31 21.13 31.97
C ARG A 582 -4.95 22.12 33.09
N ARG A 583 -3.67 22.36 33.37
CA ARG A 583 -3.22 23.34 34.38
C ARG A 583 -3.19 24.79 33.90
N LYS A 584 -3.41 25.08 32.61
CA LYS A 584 -3.26 26.45 32.05
C LYS A 584 -4.53 27.07 31.48
N GLU A 585 -5.67 26.36 31.53
CA GLU A 585 -6.95 26.79 30.92
C GLU A 585 -8.09 27.02 31.92
N GLN A 586 -7.78 27.17 33.21
CA GLN A 586 -8.77 27.48 34.26
C GLN A 586 -8.33 28.64 35.16
N THR A 587 -7.94 29.77 34.57
CA THR A 587 -8.01 31.05 35.30
C THR A 587 -9.36 31.68 35.00
N ILE A 588 -10.32 31.46 35.89
CA ILE A 588 -11.49 32.32 35.99
C ILE A 588 -10.96 33.71 36.34
N THR A 589 -11.23 34.70 35.50
CA THR A 589 -10.96 36.09 35.86
C THR A 589 -11.97 36.48 36.93
N SER A 590 -11.57 36.41 38.20
CA SER A 590 -12.44 36.57 39.38
C SER A 590 -13.32 37.83 39.32
N GLU A 591 -12.81 38.93 38.75
CA GLU A 591 -13.53 40.19 38.54
C GLU A 591 -14.82 40.04 37.70
N TYR A 592 -14.89 39.07 36.78
CA TYR A 592 -16.03 38.86 35.87
C TYR A 592 -16.76 37.54 36.12
N ALA A 593 -16.48 36.86 37.23
CA ALA A 593 -17.04 35.54 37.53
C ALA A 593 -18.59 35.56 37.58
N ASP A 594 -19.17 36.65 38.08
CA ASP A 594 -20.62 36.82 38.22
C ASP A 594 -21.27 37.55 37.04
N THR A 595 -20.48 38.08 36.09
CA THR A 595 -20.97 38.80 34.90
C THR A 595 -21.26 37.82 33.76
N PRO A 596 -22.53 37.68 33.30
CA PRO A 596 -22.91 36.78 32.21
C PRO A 596 -22.10 36.97 30.92
N LEU A 597 -21.86 38.22 30.51
CA LEU A 597 -21.04 38.51 29.35
C LEU A 597 -20.23 39.79 29.56
N SER A 598 -18.93 39.70 29.31
CA SER A 598 -18.04 40.87 29.18
C SER A 598 -17.23 40.75 27.91
N VAL A 599 -17.40 41.70 26.99
CA VAL A 599 -16.59 41.79 25.76
C VAL A 599 -15.67 43.00 25.86
N LYS A 600 -14.40 42.80 25.55
CA LYS A 600 -13.31 43.77 25.71
C LYS A 600 -12.50 43.88 24.43
N GLY A 601 -12.54 45.06 23.81
CA GLY A 601 -11.74 45.40 22.63
C GLY A 601 -11.94 44.43 21.46
N LEU A 602 -13.14 43.90 21.30
CA LEU A 602 -13.44 42.87 20.30
C LEU A 602 -13.17 43.43 18.90
N ARG A 603 -12.32 42.74 18.14
CA ARG A 603 -12.01 43.08 16.74
C ARG A 603 -12.12 41.83 15.88
N LYS A 604 -12.81 41.96 14.74
CA LYS A 604 -12.93 40.90 13.74
C LYS A 604 -12.69 41.43 12.34
N THR A 605 -11.69 40.83 11.68
CA THR A 605 -11.31 41.13 10.30
C THR A 605 -11.55 39.91 9.40
N TYR A 606 -12.20 40.13 8.27
CA TYR A 606 -12.36 39.16 7.18
C TYR A 606 -11.52 39.64 5.98
N GLY A 607 -10.35 39.03 5.77
CA GLY A 607 -9.41 39.49 4.75
C GLY A 607 -8.96 40.93 5.01
N LYS A 608 -9.32 41.86 4.12
CA LYS A 608 -9.05 43.30 4.26
C LYS A 608 -10.18 44.09 4.93
N PHE A 609 -11.35 43.49 5.13
CA PHE A 609 -12.53 44.16 5.68
C PHE A 609 -12.61 43.99 7.20
N VAL A 610 -12.69 45.11 7.93
CA VAL A 610 -12.87 45.12 9.39
C VAL A 610 -14.36 45.20 9.68
N ALA A 611 -14.95 44.09 10.12
CA ALA A 611 -16.38 43.98 10.38
C ALA A 611 -16.76 44.42 11.80
N VAL A 612 -15.83 44.29 12.75
CA VAL A 612 -15.96 44.74 14.14
C VAL A 612 -14.62 45.33 14.56
N ASP A 613 -14.63 46.51 15.16
CA ASP A 613 -13.44 47.28 15.52
C ASP A 613 -13.55 47.81 16.96
N GLU A 614 -12.85 47.15 17.88
CA GLU A 614 -12.70 47.53 19.29
C GLU A 614 -14.02 47.68 20.09
N ILE A 615 -15.00 46.81 19.85
CA ILE A 615 -16.25 46.81 20.62
C ILE A 615 -16.02 46.34 22.06
N SER A 616 -16.52 47.10 23.04
CA SER A 616 -16.50 46.73 24.46
C SER A 616 -17.85 47.02 25.12
N PHE A 617 -18.44 46.03 25.79
CA PHE A 617 -19.66 46.17 26.58
C PHE A 617 -19.83 44.99 27.54
N THR A 618 -20.70 45.14 28.54
CA THR A 618 -21.07 44.09 29.49
C THR A 618 -22.59 43.84 29.47
N VAL A 619 -22.98 42.62 29.83
CA VAL A 619 -24.37 42.23 30.06
C VAL A 619 -24.44 41.63 31.45
N GLU A 620 -25.20 42.26 32.33
CA GLU A 620 -25.40 41.84 33.71
C GLU A 620 -26.65 40.95 33.86
N ARG A 621 -26.74 40.23 34.99
CA ARG A 621 -27.92 39.40 35.30
C ARG A 621 -29.18 40.25 35.40
N GLY A 622 -30.31 39.69 34.96
CA GLY A 622 -31.59 40.38 34.96
C GLY A 622 -31.76 41.43 33.86
N GLN A 623 -30.73 41.65 33.04
CA GLN A 623 -30.80 42.60 31.93
C GLN A 623 -31.32 41.93 30.65
N VAL A 624 -32.19 42.65 29.96
CA VAL A 624 -32.40 42.48 28.51
C VAL A 624 -31.62 43.61 27.82
N VAL A 625 -30.58 43.26 27.07
CA VAL A 625 -29.69 44.20 26.38
C VAL A 625 -29.93 44.12 24.88
N GLY A 626 -30.25 45.26 24.26
CA GLY A 626 -30.43 45.40 22.81
C GLY A 626 -29.16 45.88 22.12
N LEU A 627 -28.58 45.05 21.25
CA LEU A 627 -27.51 45.43 20.34
C LEU A 627 -28.12 46.10 19.10
N LEU A 628 -28.06 47.42 19.06
CA LEU A 628 -28.69 48.29 18.07
C LEU A 628 -27.71 48.73 16.98
N GLY A 629 -28.22 49.02 15.78
CA GLY A 629 -27.42 49.61 14.71
C GLY A 629 -28.01 49.33 13.32
N PRO A 630 -27.60 50.06 12.28
CA PRO A 630 -28.06 49.78 10.92
C PRO A 630 -27.54 48.43 10.41
N ASN A 631 -28.08 47.96 9.29
CA ASN A 631 -27.57 46.78 8.62
C ASN A 631 -26.11 47.00 8.20
N GLY A 632 -25.25 46.00 8.45
CA GLY A 632 -23.81 46.12 8.22
C GLY A 632 -23.01 46.78 9.35
N ALA A 633 -23.63 47.15 10.48
CA ALA A 633 -22.92 47.74 11.62
C ALA A 633 -22.00 46.77 12.40
N GLY A 634 -22.03 45.47 12.11
CA GLY A 634 -21.20 44.46 12.79
C GLY A 634 -21.93 43.62 13.85
N LYS A 635 -23.26 43.74 13.98
CA LYS A 635 -24.09 43.02 14.97
C LYS A 635 -23.96 41.48 14.85
N THR A 636 -24.37 40.90 13.73
CA THR A 636 -24.30 39.45 13.48
C THR A 636 -22.86 38.93 13.55
N THR A 637 -21.87 39.70 13.09
CA THR A 637 -20.46 39.33 13.25
C THR A 637 -20.05 39.23 14.72
N SER A 638 -20.49 40.17 15.55
CA SER A 638 -20.23 40.15 17.00
C SER A 638 -20.91 38.93 17.63
N LEU A 639 -22.18 38.67 17.31
CA LEU A 639 -22.91 37.50 17.83
C LEU A 639 -22.26 36.17 17.42
N ARG A 640 -21.81 36.01 16.17
CA ARG A 640 -21.06 34.82 15.72
C ARG A 640 -19.78 34.58 16.53
N VAL A 641 -19.09 35.65 16.92
CA VAL A 641 -17.91 35.53 17.80
C VAL A 641 -18.33 35.09 19.20
N LEU A 642 -19.37 35.70 19.77
CA LEU A 642 -19.89 35.35 21.10
C LEU A 642 -20.34 33.88 21.19
N MET A 643 -20.80 33.30 20.09
CA MET A 643 -21.22 31.89 20.03
C MET A 643 -20.08 30.91 19.69
N GLY A 644 -18.86 31.40 19.51
CA GLY A 644 -17.72 30.57 19.12
C GLY A 644 -17.79 30.02 17.69
N LEU A 645 -18.73 30.51 16.86
CA LEU A 645 -18.87 30.14 15.44
C LEU A 645 -17.76 30.74 14.58
N THR A 646 -17.14 31.83 15.04
CA THR A 646 -15.92 32.39 14.46
C THR A 646 -14.98 32.94 15.53
N GLN A 647 -13.68 32.92 15.28
CA GLN A 647 -12.69 33.45 16.23
C GLN A 647 -12.54 34.96 16.08
N ALA A 648 -12.40 35.68 17.21
CA ALA A 648 -11.97 37.07 17.22
C ALA A 648 -10.55 37.20 16.62
N THR A 649 -10.29 38.29 15.90
CA THR A 649 -8.94 38.62 15.42
C THR A 649 -8.11 39.24 16.55
N ALA A 650 -8.74 40.04 17.41
CA ALA A 650 -8.17 40.56 18.65
C ALA A 650 -9.31 40.86 19.66
N GLY A 651 -8.94 41.15 20.90
CA GLY A 651 -9.88 41.33 22.01
C GLY A 651 -10.26 40.03 22.71
N ASP A 652 -10.97 40.18 23.82
CA ASP A 652 -11.38 39.09 24.69
C ASP A 652 -12.88 39.11 24.94
N VAL A 653 -13.47 37.92 24.93
CA VAL A 653 -14.85 37.68 25.35
C VAL A 653 -14.81 36.78 26.57
N LEU A 654 -15.41 37.23 27.67
CA LEU A 654 -15.51 36.51 28.93
C LEU A 654 -16.97 36.19 29.20
N ILE A 655 -17.26 34.94 29.54
CA ILE A 655 -18.59 34.47 29.93
C ILE A 655 -18.45 33.90 31.34
N PHE A 656 -19.07 34.53 32.35
CA PHE A 656 -18.88 34.16 33.76
C PHE A 656 -17.39 34.03 34.15
N GLY A 657 -16.56 34.97 33.70
CA GLY A 657 -15.12 35.00 33.96
C GLY A 657 -14.29 33.99 33.16
N HIS A 658 -14.91 33.12 32.36
CA HIS A 658 -14.21 32.20 31.46
C HIS A 658 -13.98 32.83 30.10
N ARG A 659 -12.74 32.78 29.61
CA ARG A 659 -12.41 33.22 28.26
C ARG A 659 -13.06 32.33 27.22
N LEU A 660 -13.78 32.94 26.29
CA LEU A 660 -14.42 32.26 25.19
C LEU A 660 -13.41 31.89 24.10
N ALA A 661 -13.46 30.62 23.69
CA ALA A 661 -12.79 30.11 22.50
C ALA A 661 -13.75 29.10 21.82
N PRO A 662 -13.59 28.81 20.52
CA PRO A 662 -14.38 27.78 19.87
C PRO A 662 -14.26 26.44 20.61
N GLY A 663 -15.40 25.83 20.95
CA GLY A 663 -15.46 24.58 21.71
C GLY A 663 -15.26 24.71 23.23
N ALA A 664 -15.20 25.94 23.78
CA ALA A 664 -15.04 26.14 25.21
C ALA A 664 -16.24 25.56 26.01
N PRO A 665 -16.01 24.85 27.14
CA PRO A 665 -17.09 24.27 27.95
C PRO A 665 -18.14 25.28 28.42
N VAL A 666 -17.75 26.56 28.59
CA VAL A 666 -18.65 27.64 29.01
C VAL A 666 -19.78 27.90 28.00
N LEU A 667 -19.63 27.53 26.73
CA LEU A 667 -20.70 27.64 25.72
C LEU A 667 -21.95 26.83 26.09
N SER A 668 -21.83 25.80 26.93
CA SER A 668 -22.98 25.05 27.46
C SER A 668 -23.91 25.87 28.37
N ARG A 669 -23.42 27.02 28.89
CA ARG A 669 -24.18 27.98 29.70
C ARG A 669 -24.85 29.06 28.85
N ILE A 670 -24.74 28.99 27.52
CA ILE A 670 -25.33 29.96 26.59
C ILE A 670 -26.38 29.29 25.71
N GLY A 671 -27.54 29.94 25.62
CA GLY A 671 -28.58 29.65 24.63
C GLY A 671 -28.44 30.56 23.44
N ALA A 672 -28.54 30.03 22.23
CA ALA A 672 -28.26 30.79 21.02
C ALA A 672 -29.32 30.61 19.93
N LEU A 673 -29.68 31.71 19.28
CA LEU A 673 -30.37 31.73 17.99
C LEU A 673 -29.66 32.74 17.07
N VAL A 674 -28.91 32.24 16.09
CA VAL A 674 -28.19 33.05 15.10
C VAL A 674 -28.50 32.46 13.72
N GLU A 675 -28.85 33.31 12.73
CA GLU A 675 -29.16 32.92 11.34
C GLU A 675 -30.43 32.05 11.12
N GLY A 676 -31.46 32.27 11.92
CA GLY A 676 -32.78 31.66 11.73
C GLY A 676 -32.84 30.15 12.00
N PRO A 677 -34.02 29.58 12.27
CA PRO A 677 -34.13 28.18 12.69
C PRO A 677 -34.17 27.18 11.51
N GLY A 678 -33.22 26.24 11.48
CA GLY A 678 -33.17 25.11 10.53
C GLY A 678 -34.02 23.90 10.95
N PHE A 679 -35.32 24.08 11.20
CA PHE A 679 -36.19 22.96 11.64
C PHE A 679 -36.57 21.99 10.52
N LEU A 680 -36.68 20.71 10.87
CA LEU A 680 -37.20 19.67 10.00
C LEU A 680 -38.73 19.81 9.88
N PRO A 681 -39.28 20.18 8.71
CA PRO A 681 -40.67 20.61 8.57
C PRO A 681 -41.68 19.46 8.75
N HIS A 682 -41.27 18.22 8.50
CA HIS A 682 -42.12 17.04 8.63
C HIS A 682 -42.24 16.51 10.07
N LEU A 683 -41.34 16.92 10.97
CA LEU A 683 -41.35 16.57 12.39
C LEU A 683 -42.22 17.53 13.20
N THR A 684 -42.71 17.08 14.36
CA THR A 684 -43.37 17.96 15.33
C THR A 684 -42.36 18.91 15.98
N GLY A 685 -42.86 20.00 16.58
CA GLY A 685 -42.00 20.92 17.33
C GLY A 685 -41.25 20.18 18.45
N GLU A 686 -41.95 19.31 19.19
CA GLU A 686 -41.33 18.47 20.23
C GLU A 686 -40.21 17.57 19.67
N GLN A 687 -40.45 16.93 18.53
CA GLN A 687 -39.47 16.04 17.90
C GLN A 687 -38.21 16.81 17.46
N ASN A 688 -38.37 18.02 16.93
CA ASN A 688 -37.25 18.89 16.58
C ASN A 688 -36.40 19.25 17.82
N LEU A 689 -37.03 19.67 18.91
CA LEU A 689 -36.34 20.02 20.15
C LEU A 689 -35.63 18.81 20.79
N ARG A 690 -36.27 17.62 20.78
CA ARG A 690 -35.67 16.37 21.24
C ARG A 690 -34.45 15.96 20.41
N ALA A 691 -34.55 16.09 19.09
CA ALA A 691 -33.45 15.79 18.18
C ALA A 691 -32.27 16.74 18.40
N TYR A 692 -32.54 18.04 18.55
CA TYR A 692 -31.53 19.04 18.87
C TYR A 692 -30.79 18.72 20.18
N TRP A 693 -31.52 18.45 21.27
CA TRP A 693 -30.89 18.15 22.55
C TRP A 693 -30.03 16.89 22.51
N ARG A 694 -30.50 15.82 21.85
CA ARG A 694 -29.72 14.58 21.68
C ARG A 694 -28.40 14.83 20.94
N ALA A 695 -28.39 15.73 19.95
CA ALA A 695 -27.18 16.07 19.21
C ALA A 695 -26.12 16.75 20.08
N THR A 696 -26.49 17.35 21.21
CA THR A 696 -25.53 17.93 22.17
C THR A 696 -24.78 16.87 23.00
N GLY A 697 -25.26 15.62 23.02
CA GLY A 697 -24.69 14.54 23.83
C GLY A 697 -24.93 14.68 25.34
N ARG A 698 -25.71 15.67 25.78
CA ARG A 698 -26.02 15.92 27.19
C ARG A 698 -27.16 15.03 27.69
N PRO A 699 -27.18 14.66 29.00
CA PRO A 699 -28.27 13.91 29.59
C PRO A 699 -29.63 14.62 29.42
N TRP A 700 -30.73 13.87 29.34
CA TRP A 700 -32.05 14.45 29.03
C TRP A 700 -32.63 15.25 30.21
N GLU A 701 -32.30 14.85 31.43
CA GLU A 701 -32.66 15.54 32.68
C GLU A 701 -32.19 17.00 32.71
N ASP A 702 -31.04 17.28 32.09
CA ASP A 702 -30.47 18.62 31.99
C ASP A 702 -31.20 19.50 30.97
N ALA A 703 -32.08 18.94 30.12
CA ALA A 703 -32.76 19.70 29.06
C ALA A 703 -33.74 20.74 29.59
N ARG A 704 -34.24 20.55 30.83
CA ARG A 704 -35.29 21.39 31.44
C ARG A 704 -36.45 21.65 30.48
N PHE A 705 -36.82 20.59 29.75
CA PHE A 705 -37.66 20.66 28.56
C PHE A 705 -39.03 21.31 28.81
N THR A 706 -39.71 20.89 29.88
CA THR A 706 -41.03 21.39 30.25
C THR A 706 -41.01 22.88 30.61
N GLU A 707 -39.98 23.32 31.34
CA GLU A 707 -39.83 24.71 31.77
C GLU A 707 -39.49 25.63 30.59
N ALA A 708 -38.55 25.22 29.72
CA ALA A 708 -38.22 25.96 28.51
C ALA A 708 -39.45 26.13 27.59
N LEU A 709 -40.28 25.08 27.45
CA LEU A 709 -41.50 25.13 26.66
C LEU A 709 -42.59 26.02 27.28
N ALA A 710 -42.73 26.00 28.61
CA ALA A 710 -43.67 26.86 29.33
C ALA A 710 -43.33 28.34 29.14
N ILE A 711 -42.04 28.70 29.22
CA ILE A 711 -41.58 30.09 29.02
C ILE A 711 -41.81 30.54 27.57
N ALA A 712 -41.52 29.68 26.59
CA ALA A 712 -41.68 30.00 25.17
C ALA A 712 -43.15 30.12 24.71
N GLY A 713 -44.10 29.56 25.47
CA GLY A 713 -45.53 29.80 25.27
C GLY A 713 -46.08 29.27 23.94
N LEU A 714 -45.71 28.04 23.54
CA LEU A 714 -46.26 27.37 22.35
C LEU A 714 -47.53 26.54 22.61
N GLY A 715 -47.82 26.18 23.87
CA GLY A 715 -48.97 25.34 24.24
C GLY A 715 -49.04 24.03 23.44
N ASP A 716 -50.24 23.57 23.13
CA ASP A 716 -50.50 22.31 22.40
C ASP A 716 -49.96 22.31 20.97
N ALA A 717 -49.57 23.48 20.43
CA ALA A 717 -49.03 23.55 19.09
C ALA A 717 -47.72 22.76 18.94
N ILE A 718 -46.98 22.53 20.02
CA ILE A 718 -45.72 21.78 20.04
C ILE A 718 -45.84 20.36 19.46
N HIS A 719 -47.02 19.75 19.55
CA HIS A 719 -47.30 18.40 19.03
C HIS A 719 -47.73 18.40 17.55
N ARG A 720 -47.91 19.57 16.93
CA ARG A 720 -48.17 19.70 15.49
C ARG A 720 -46.86 19.73 14.70
N ARG A 721 -46.90 19.28 13.44
CA ARG A 721 -45.75 19.30 12.52
C ARG A 721 -45.32 20.73 12.19
N VAL A 722 -44.02 21.00 12.18
CA VAL A 722 -43.48 22.36 11.99
C VAL A 722 -43.87 22.96 10.63
N LYS A 723 -44.13 22.16 9.59
CA LYS A 723 -44.64 22.65 8.31
C LYS A 723 -45.97 23.41 8.40
N THR A 724 -46.77 23.19 9.44
CA THR A 724 -48.05 23.89 9.65
C THR A 724 -47.91 25.11 10.55
N TYR A 725 -46.69 25.47 10.96
CA TYR A 725 -46.44 26.60 11.85
C TYR A 725 -46.45 27.91 11.06
N SER A 726 -47.07 28.95 11.62
CA SER A 726 -46.85 30.31 11.15
C SER A 726 -45.41 30.75 11.39
N HIS A 727 -45.00 31.86 10.78
CA HIS A 727 -43.68 32.44 11.00
C HIS A 727 -43.39 32.68 12.50
N GLY A 728 -44.31 33.33 13.22
CA GLY A 728 -44.18 33.55 14.66
C GLY A 728 -44.14 32.28 15.50
N MET A 729 -44.85 31.22 15.10
CA MET A 729 -44.76 29.93 15.80
C MET A 729 -43.40 29.26 15.61
N ARG A 730 -42.79 29.35 14.41
CA ARG A 730 -41.42 28.87 14.17
C ARG A 730 -40.42 29.66 14.98
N GLN A 731 -40.60 30.97 15.06
CA GLN A 731 -39.72 31.84 15.84
C GLN A 731 -39.78 31.55 17.35
N ARG A 732 -40.98 31.30 17.89
CA ARG A 732 -41.11 30.84 19.29
C ARG A 732 -40.49 29.47 19.51
N LEU A 733 -40.62 28.54 18.56
CA LEU A 733 -39.95 27.23 18.65
C LEU A 733 -38.42 27.38 18.66
N ALA A 734 -37.89 28.34 17.90
CA ALA A 734 -36.46 28.67 17.87
C ALA A 734 -35.97 29.22 19.21
N VAL A 735 -36.75 30.11 19.82
CA VAL A 735 -36.47 30.61 21.18
C VAL A 735 -36.57 29.49 22.21
N ALA A 736 -37.57 28.59 22.10
CA ALA A 736 -37.68 27.41 22.96
C ALA A 736 -36.45 26.50 22.85
N GLN A 737 -35.93 26.29 21.63
CA GLN A 737 -34.72 25.53 21.39
C GLN A 737 -33.49 26.17 22.07
N ALA A 738 -33.35 27.49 21.95
CA ALA A 738 -32.27 28.24 22.59
C ALA A 738 -32.37 28.23 24.13
N MET A 739 -33.58 28.06 24.69
CA MET A 739 -33.82 27.96 26.14
C MET A 739 -33.63 26.55 26.72
N LEU A 740 -33.39 25.52 25.90
CA LEU A 740 -33.14 24.17 26.42
C LEU A 740 -31.90 24.17 27.31
N GLY A 741 -32.03 23.56 28.50
CA GLY A 741 -31.02 23.62 29.56
C GLY A 741 -31.04 24.89 30.41
N LEU A 742 -32.00 25.79 30.16
CA LEU A 742 -32.18 27.07 30.84
C LEU A 742 -30.87 27.85 31.05
N PRO A 743 -30.15 28.13 29.95
CA PRO A 743 -28.85 28.80 30.00
C PRO A 743 -28.97 30.18 30.66
N GLU A 744 -27.95 30.53 31.44
CA GLU A 744 -27.92 31.78 32.21
C GLU A 744 -27.75 33.02 31.34
N LEU A 745 -27.28 32.86 30.09
CA LEU A 745 -27.22 33.89 29.06
C LEU A 745 -27.91 33.39 27.79
N LEU A 746 -28.87 34.17 27.29
CA LEU A 746 -29.55 33.92 26.02
C LEU A 746 -29.11 34.96 24.98
N VAL A 747 -28.70 34.53 23.80
CA VAL A 747 -28.22 35.41 22.72
C VAL A 747 -29.04 35.16 21.45
N LEU A 748 -29.79 36.17 21.01
CA LEU A 748 -30.75 36.05 19.90
C LEU A 748 -30.49 37.10 18.82
N ASP A 749 -30.36 36.66 17.57
CA ASP A 749 -30.22 37.55 16.41
C ASP A 749 -31.61 37.85 15.81
N GLU A 750 -32.03 39.12 15.85
CA GLU A 750 -33.29 39.65 15.29
C GLU A 750 -34.52 38.75 15.62
N PRO A 751 -34.82 38.51 16.92
CA PRO A 751 -35.81 37.51 17.33
C PRO A 751 -37.26 37.83 16.94
N THR A 752 -37.52 39.04 16.46
CA THR A 752 -38.84 39.62 16.16
C THR A 752 -39.03 39.99 14.70
N ASP A 753 -38.01 39.76 13.87
CA ASP A 753 -38.09 40.04 12.45
C ASP A 753 -39.23 39.25 11.79
N GLY A 754 -39.95 39.89 10.86
CA GLY A 754 -41.10 39.31 10.17
C GLY A 754 -42.28 38.87 11.05
N LEU A 755 -42.41 39.39 12.27
CA LEU A 755 -43.56 39.13 13.16
C LEU A 755 -44.60 40.27 13.11
N ASP A 756 -45.89 39.91 13.17
CA ASP A 756 -46.96 40.90 13.28
C ASP A 756 -46.97 41.56 14.68
N PRO A 757 -47.51 42.79 14.86
CA PRO A 757 -47.46 43.51 16.14
C PRO A 757 -47.92 42.72 17.39
N PRO A 758 -48.99 41.89 17.34
CA PRO A 758 -49.37 41.06 18.49
C PRO A 758 -48.33 39.96 18.81
N GLN A 759 -47.64 39.43 17.80
CA GLN A 759 -46.62 38.41 17.95
C GLN A 759 -45.32 38.99 18.54
N ILE A 760 -44.95 40.22 18.13
CA ILE A 760 -43.85 41.00 18.73
C ILE A 760 -44.12 41.28 20.21
N ALA A 761 -45.33 41.74 20.54
CA ALA A 761 -45.71 42.03 21.94
C ALA A 761 -45.62 40.78 22.84
N GLU A 762 -45.95 39.60 22.33
CA GLU A 762 -45.80 38.36 23.10
C GLU A 762 -44.35 37.88 23.17
N MET A 763 -43.56 37.99 22.09
CA MET A 763 -42.13 37.66 22.12
C MET A 763 -41.39 38.53 23.15
N ARG A 764 -41.70 39.83 23.20
CA ARG A 764 -41.21 40.74 24.24
C ARG A 764 -41.46 40.21 25.65
N ARG A 765 -42.69 39.78 25.94
CA ARG A 765 -43.03 39.22 27.26
C ARG A 765 -42.22 37.96 27.56
N VAL A 766 -41.97 37.10 26.57
CA VAL A 766 -41.12 35.91 26.72
C VAL A 766 -39.69 36.29 27.11
N LEU A 767 -39.09 37.26 26.41
CA LEU A 767 -37.72 37.73 26.69
C LEU A 767 -37.60 38.41 28.06
N GLN A 768 -38.57 39.26 28.41
CA GLN A 768 -38.61 39.93 29.72
C GLN A 768 -38.81 38.93 30.86
N ARG A 769 -39.74 37.96 30.72
CA ARG A 769 -39.94 36.89 31.71
C ARG A 769 -38.66 36.08 31.93
N TYR A 770 -37.94 35.75 30.85
CA TYR A 770 -36.69 35.00 30.96
C TYR A 770 -35.62 35.75 31.76
N ALA A 771 -35.54 37.08 31.62
CA ALA A 771 -34.59 37.91 32.35
C ALA A 771 -34.98 38.11 33.83
N VAL A 772 -36.28 38.26 34.14
CA VAL A 772 -36.78 38.45 35.52
C VAL A 772 -36.33 37.32 36.47
N ASP A 773 -36.16 36.10 35.96
CA ASP A 773 -35.67 34.94 36.73
C ASP A 773 -34.14 34.95 36.99
N GLY A 774 -33.49 36.12 36.91
CA GLY A 774 -32.05 36.30 37.21
C GLY A 774 -31.10 35.91 36.07
N ARG A 775 -31.64 35.67 34.87
CA ARG A 775 -30.86 35.35 33.65
C ARG A 775 -30.64 36.61 32.81
N ALA A 776 -29.67 36.55 31.91
CA ALA A 776 -29.36 37.65 31.01
C ALA A 776 -29.83 37.33 29.57
N VAL A 777 -30.29 38.35 28.86
CA VAL A 777 -30.69 38.23 27.46
C VAL A 777 -29.99 39.32 26.63
N LEU A 778 -29.29 38.92 25.58
CA LEU A 778 -28.74 39.80 24.56
C LEU A 778 -29.50 39.58 23.25
N VAL A 779 -30.15 40.62 22.74
CA VAL A 779 -30.85 40.58 21.44
C VAL A 779 -30.23 41.57 20.48
N SER A 780 -30.09 41.22 19.20
CA SER A 780 -29.89 42.23 18.16
C SER A 780 -31.25 42.67 17.62
N SER A 781 -31.37 43.96 17.32
CA SER A 781 -32.53 44.47 16.57
C SER A 781 -32.11 45.71 15.79
N HIS A 782 -32.73 45.91 14.64
CA HIS A 782 -32.68 47.17 13.90
C HIS A 782 -33.92 48.05 14.13
N LEU A 783 -34.94 47.53 14.85
CA LEU A 783 -36.19 48.22 15.15
C LEU A 783 -36.11 48.92 16.52
N LEU A 784 -35.86 50.23 16.50
CA LEU A 784 -35.64 51.02 17.70
C LEU A 784 -36.86 51.03 18.65
N ALA A 785 -38.07 51.15 18.10
CA ALA A 785 -39.32 51.11 18.87
C ALA A 785 -39.50 49.79 19.64
N GLU A 786 -38.95 48.69 19.11
CA GLU A 786 -39.03 47.40 19.77
C GLU A 786 -38.05 47.28 20.93
N VAL A 787 -36.82 47.77 20.74
CA VAL A 787 -35.80 47.80 21.79
C VAL A 787 -36.21 48.72 22.92
N GLU A 788 -36.80 49.88 22.61
CA GLU A 788 -37.31 50.82 23.61
C GLU A 788 -38.34 50.16 24.54
N GLN A 789 -39.21 49.31 24.00
CA GLN A 789 -40.26 48.65 24.77
C GLN A 789 -39.83 47.31 25.41
N THR A 790 -38.78 46.68 24.89
CA THR A 790 -38.38 45.31 25.28
C THR A 790 -37.14 45.28 26.17
N CYS A 791 -36.15 46.14 25.90
CA CYS A 791 -34.84 46.08 26.50
C CYS A 791 -34.71 47.05 27.69
N THR A 792 -33.96 46.62 28.70
CA THR A 792 -33.57 47.46 29.84
C THR A 792 -32.37 48.34 29.52
N HIS A 793 -31.46 47.86 28.68
CA HIS A 793 -30.24 48.52 28.26
C HIS A 793 -30.07 48.38 26.75
N ALA A 794 -29.32 49.29 26.14
CA ALA A 794 -28.99 49.21 24.73
C ALA A 794 -27.51 49.52 24.49
N VAL A 795 -26.94 48.85 23.47
CA VAL A 795 -25.59 49.07 22.95
C VAL A 795 -25.76 49.46 21.49
N VAL A 796 -25.53 50.72 21.17
CA VAL A 796 -25.66 51.27 19.81
C VAL A 796 -24.33 51.09 19.08
N VAL A 797 -24.34 50.37 17.98
CA VAL A 797 -23.18 50.06 17.14
C VAL A 797 -23.33 50.70 15.77
N HIS A 798 -22.29 51.38 15.31
CA HIS A 798 -22.21 51.96 13.98
C HIS A 798 -20.82 51.72 13.39
N LYS A 799 -20.75 51.27 12.12
CA LYS A 799 -19.49 50.95 11.41
C LYS A 799 -18.51 50.07 12.24
N GLY A 800 -19.03 49.11 12.99
CA GLY A 800 -18.23 48.17 13.79
C GLY A 800 -17.74 48.71 15.14
N ARG A 801 -18.18 49.90 15.58
CA ARG A 801 -17.80 50.53 16.86
C ARG A 801 -19.02 50.85 17.73
N VAL A 802 -18.86 50.84 19.06
CA VAL A 802 -19.90 51.27 20.00
C VAL A 802 -19.95 52.80 20.05
N VAL A 803 -21.14 53.36 19.81
CA VAL A 803 -21.41 54.81 19.84
C VAL A 803 -22.04 55.22 21.18
N ALA A 804 -22.93 54.39 21.72
CA ALA A 804 -23.54 54.59 23.04
C ALA A 804 -23.83 53.24 23.69
N SER A 805 -23.75 53.17 25.02
CA SER A 805 -24.05 51.97 25.81
C SER A 805 -24.56 52.38 27.19
N GLY A 806 -25.72 51.88 27.60
CA GLY A 806 -26.33 52.28 28.87
C GLY A 806 -27.80 51.86 28.98
N ARG A 807 -28.50 52.37 30.00
CA ARG A 807 -29.94 52.11 30.13
C ARG A 807 -30.70 52.82 29.01
N VAL A 808 -31.79 52.20 28.55
CA VAL A 808 -32.59 52.77 27.45
C VAL A 808 -33.16 54.14 27.82
N ASP A 809 -33.64 54.32 29.06
CA ASP A 809 -34.19 55.58 29.56
C ASP A 809 -33.15 56.72 29.60
N GLU A 810 -31.90 56.40 29.89
CA GLU A 810 -30.77 57.35 29.86
C GLU A 810 -30.36 57.74 28.44
N ILE A 811 -30.42 56.79 27.49
CA ILE A 811 -30.07 57.04 26.08
C ILE A 811 -31.12 57.91 25.38
N VAL A 812 -32.41 57.77 25.72
CA VAL A 812 -33.51 58.53 25.07
C VAL A 812 -33.50 60.02 25.43
N GLY A 813 -33.16 60.38 26.69
CA GLY A 813 -33.07 61.77 27.14
C GLY A 813 -34.36 62.61 27.02
N ASP A 814 -34.26 63.92 27.30
CA ASP A 814 -35.33 64.90 27.02
C ASP A 814 -35.08 65.50 25.62
N THR A 815 -35.79 64.99 24.62
CA THR A 815 -35.79 65.51 23.24
C THR A 815 -36.51 66.87 23.15
N PRO A 816 -36.09 67.77 22.24
CA PRO A 816 -36.69 69.11 22.06
C PRO A 816 -38.07 69.07 21.36
N THR A 817 -38.50 67.91 20.87
CA THR A 817 -39.76 67.72 20.16
C THR A 817 -40.94 67.57 21.13
N THR A 818 -42.01 68.33 20.87
CA THR A 818 -43.23 68.34 21.69
C THR A 818 -44.46 68.20 20.79
N GLN A 819 -45.36 67.30 21.18
CA GLN A 819 -46.64 67.10 20.50
C GLN A 819 -47.72 67.96 21.16
N PHE A 820 -48.41 68.76 20.36
CA PHE A 820 -49.55 69.59 20.75
C PHE A 820 -50.82 69.06 20.09
N GLU A 821 -51.86 68.85 20.89
CA GLU A 821 -53.21 68.62 20.41
C GLU A 821 -53.99 69.93 20.53
N VAL A 822 -54.50 70.44 19.41
CA VAL A 822 -55.03 71.79 19.29
C VAL A 822 -56.43 71.80 18.67
N THR A 823 -57.19 72.87 18.95
CA THR A 823 -58.55 73.03 18.42
C THR A 823 -58.58 73.45 16.94
N ASP A 824 -57.53 74.12 16.46
CA ASP A 824 -57.41 74.63 15.08
C ASP A 824 -55.95 74.51 14.60
N LEU A 825 -55.69 73.58 13.68
CA LEU A 825 -54.36 73.29 13.17
C LEU A 825 -53.83 74.40 12.24
N ASP A 826 -54.68 75.00 11.42
CA ASP A 826 -54.23 75.99 10.45
C ASP A 826 -53.81 77.28 11.14
N LEU A 827 -54.53 77.65 12.20
CA LEU A 827 -54.14 78.78 13.04
C LEU A 827 -52.93 78.45 13.91
N ALA A 828 -52.83 77.24 14.47
CA ALA A 828 -51.67 76.82 15.26
C ALA A 828 -50.37 76.88 14.47
N GLN A 829 -50.37 76.38 13.23
CA GLN A 829 -49.23 76.40 12.31
C GLN A 829 -48.75 77.84 12.04
N LYS A 830 -49.67 78.74 11.68
CA LYS A 830 -49.36 80.16 11.44
C LYS A 830 -48.82 80.89 12.67
N VAL A 831 -49.18 80.44 13.87
CA VAL A 831 -48.69 81.01 15.12
C VAL A 831 -47.29 80.50 15.42
N LEU A 832 -47.02 79.21 15.23
CA LEU A 832 -45.70 78.62 15.45
C LEU A 832 -44.65 79.12 14.45
N ASP A 833 -45.05 79.38 13.19
CA ASP A 833 -44.19 80.05 12.18
C ASP A 833 -43.68 81.43 12.61
N ARG A 834 -44.39 82.10 13.53
CA ARG A 834 -44.06 83.46 14.01
C ARG A 834 -43.30 83.47 15.33
N VAL A 835 -43.07 82.31 15.95
CA VAL A 835 -42.28 82.19 17.17
C VAL A 835 -40.83 81.93 16.79
N ASP A 836 -39.97 82.92 17.01
CA ASP A 836 -38.53 82.80 16.75
C ASP A 836 -37.92 81.66 17.59
N GLY A 837 -37.20 80.76 16.92
CA GLY A 837 -36.48 79.64 17.56
C GLY A 837 -37.13 78.26 17.43
N ILE A 838 -38.35 78.16 16.89
CA ILE A 838 -38.94 76.86 16.52
C ILE A 838 -38.26 76.36 15.24
N ALA A 839 -37.66 75.16 15.31
CA ALA A 839 -36.88 74.59 14.20
C ALA A 839 -37.77 74.02 13.09
N GLY A 840 -39.00 73.63 13.43
CA GLY A 840 -40.03 73.21 12.47
C GLY A 840 -41.18 72.50 13.15
N TYR A 841 -42.25 72.23 12.39
CA TYR A 841 -43.37 71.42 12.86
C TYR A 841 -43.94 70.54 11.74
N ALA A 842 -44.65 69.47 12.13
CA ALA A 842 -45.37 68.58 11.23
C ALA A 842 -46.78 68.29 11.79
N VAL A 843 -47.79 68.25 10.92
CA VAL A 843 -49.14 67.84 11.29
C VAL A 843 -49.20 66.31 11.36
N ASP A 844 -49.73 65.77 12.46
CA ASP A 844 -49.79 64.33 12.77
C ASP A 844 -51.21 63.94 13.19
N GLY A 845 -52.17 64.12 12.27
CA GLY A 845 -53.60 63.83 12.47
C GLY A 845 -54.50 65.06 12.37
N GLU A 846 -55.81 64.90 12.59
CA GLU A 846 -56.81 65.97 12.36
C GLU A 846 -56.77 67.13 13.38
N ARG A 847 -56.15 66.91 14.55
CA ARG A 847 -56.03 67.92 15.63
C ARG A 847 -54.67 67.94 16.32
N THR A 848 -53.68 67.27 15.77
CA THR A 848 -52.37 67.09 16.41
C THR A 848 -51.25 67.62 15.52
N LEU A 849 -50.31 68.35 16.14
CA LEU A 849 -49.08 68.80 15.51
C LEU A 849 -47.87 68.45 16.39
N VAL A 850 -46.74 68.14 15.78
CA VAL A 850 -45.47 67.87 16.46
C VAL A 850 -44.51 68.98 16.08
N ALA A 851 -44.04 69.75 17.07
CA ALA A 851 -43.08 70.83 16.83
C ALA A 851 -41.73 70.50 17.49
N ASP A 852 -40.65 70.74 16.76
CA ASP A 852 -39.30 70.83 17.33
C ASP A 852 -39.09 72.24 17.86
N LEU A 853 -39.03 72.34 19.19
CA LEU A 853 -38.97 73.63 19.84
C LEU A 853 -37.57 74.26 19.78
N GLY A 854 -36.53 73.58 19.30
CA GLY A 854 -35.20 74.17 19.04
C GLY A 854 -34.52 74.84 20.25
N GLY A 855 -35.05 74.65 21.47
CA GLY A 855 -34.62 75.32 22.71
C GLY A 855 -35.66 76.28 23.32
N VAL A 856 -36.75 76.62 22.62
CA VAL A 856 -37.86 77.42 23.13
C VAL A 856 -38.59 76.66 24.27
N PRO A 857 -38.81 77.28 25.44
CA PRO A 857 -39.56 76.64 26.52
C PRO A 857 -40.97 76.23 26.07
N ARG A 858 -41.37 75.00 26.37
CA ARG A 858 -42.72 74.48 26.04
C ARG A 858 -43.83 75.42 26.49
N THR A 859 -43.67 76.07 27.65
CA THR A 859 -44.61 77.04 28.20
C THR A 859 -44.80 78.27 27.31
N GLU A 860 -43.73 78.72 26.63
CA GLU A 860 -43.78 79.88 25.74
C GLU A 860 -44.50 79.54 24.44
N ALA A 861 -44.23 78.36 23.86
CA ALA A 861 -44.93 77.84 22.70
C ALA A 861 -46.44 77.65 22.98
N VAL A 862 -46.81 77.09 24.12
CA VAL A 862 -48.24 76.96 24.53
C VAL A 862 -48.88 78.33 24.73
N ALA A 863 -48.20 79.26 25.39
CA ALA A 863 -48.74 80.59 25.65
C ALA A 863 -48.94 81.39 24.35
N ALA A 864 -48.10 81.19 23.34
CA ALA A 864 -48.27 81.79 22.02
C ALA A 864 -49.53 81.25 21.32
N LEU A 865 -49.70 79.94 21.31
CA LEU A 865 -50.88 79.27 20.73
C LEU A 865 -52.19 79.75 21.40
N VAL A 866 -52.25 79.73 22.73
CA VAL A 866 -53.46 80.13 23.48
C VAL A 866 -53.77 81.62 23.32
N ARG A 867 -52.76 82.52 23.34
CA ARG A 867 -52.98 83.97 23.13
C ARG A 867 -53.54 84.29 21.75
N ALA A 868 -53.20 83.49 20.75
CA ALA A 868 -53.72 83.62 19.40
C ALA A 868 -55.14 83.03 19.22
N GLY A 869 -55.74 82.50 20.29
CA GLY A 869 -57.08 81.91 20.27
C GLY A 869 -57.12 80.43 19.90
N VAL A 870 -55.97 79.77 19.79
CA VAL A 870 -55.90 78.31 19.57
C VAL A 870 -56.00 77.60 20.92
N GLY A 871 -57.07 76.83 21.12
CA GLY A 871 -57.17 75.95 22.30
C GLY A 871 -56.12 74.84 22.21
N VAL A 872 -55.38 74.63 23.30
CA VAL A 872 -54.39 73.55 23.42
C VAL A 872 -54.94 72.53 24.41
N ASP A 873 -55.41 71.41 23.89
CA ASP A 873 -56.08 70.35 24.66
C ASP A 873 -55.07 69.45 25.37
N ARG A 874 -53.91 69.18 24.74
CA ARG A 874 -52.86 68.33 25.32
C ARG A 874 -51.46 68.74 24.85
N VAL A 875 -50.49 68.68 25.76
CA VAL A 875 -49.06 68.93 25.47
C VAL A 875 -48.25 67.77 26.00
N THR A 876 -47.61 67.02 25.10
CA THR A 876 -46.87 65.80 25.47
C THR A 876 -45.43 65.88 24.93
N PRO A 877 -44.39 65.79 25.79
CA PRO A 877 -43.01 65.64 25.33
C PRO A 877 -42.83 64.29 24.64
N ARG A 878 -42.18 64.26 23.47
CA ARG A 878 -42.02 63.05 22.69
C ARG A 878 -40.65 62.41 22.95
N ARG A 879 -40.56 61.53 23.94
CA ARG A 879 -39.36 60.72 24.22
C ARG A 879 -39.36 59.47 23.35
N ARG A 880 -38.53 59.40 22.31
CA ARG A 880 -38.35 58.20 21.46
C ARG A 880 -36.88 57.89 21.25
N LEU A 881 -36.53 56.60 21.30
CA LEU A 881 -35.18 56.12 21.05
C LEU A 881 -34.71 56.38 19.61
N GLU A 882 -35.65 56.50 18.69
CA GLU A 882 -35.42 56.86 17.29
C GLU A 882 -34.75 58.23 17.13
N ASP A 883 -35.23 59.24 17.85
CA ASP A 883 -34.72 60.61 17.76
C ASP A 883 -33.31 60.72 18.36
N ALA A 884 -33.06 60.03 19.49
CA ALA A 884 -31.74 59.95 20.11
C ALA A 884 -30.71 59.19 19.25
N PHE A 885 -31.15 58.10 18.59
CA PHE A 885 -30.31 57.34 17.68
C PHE A 885 -29.91 58.17 16.45
N LEU A 886 -30.84 58.92 15.87
CA LEU A 886 -30.55 59.81 14.74
C LEU A 886 -29.57 60.92 15.11
N ALA A 887 -29.66 61.48 16.32
CA ALA A 887 -28.67 62.45 16.80
C ALA A 887 -27.27 61.82 16.95
N LEU A 888 -27.17 60.65 17.58
CA LEU A 888 -25.90 59.94 17.81
C LEU A 888 -25.21 59.47 16.52
N VAL A 889 -26.01 59.06 15.52
CA VAL A 889 -25.48 58.61 14.21
C VAL A 889 -25.29 59.78 13.24
N GLY A 890 -26.12 60.82 13.33
CA GLY A 890 -26.09 62.02 12.48
C GLY A 890 -24.91 62.96 12.76
N ASP A 891 -24.55 63.19 14.02
CA ASP A 891 -23.36 63.99 14.38
C ASP A 891 -22.04 63.37 13.89
N SER A 892 -22.06 62.07 13.58
CA SER A 892 -20.92 61.34 13.01
C SER A 892 -20.70 61.62 11.52
N THR A 893 -21.58 62.39 10.84
CA THR A 893 -21.54 62.63 9.38
C THR A 893 -21.00 63.99 8.95
N ALA A 894 -20.73 64.93 9.87
CA ALA A 894 -20.17 66.26 9.54
C ALA A 894 -18.67 66.26 9.17
N GLY A 895 -18.05 65.10 8.91
CA GLY A 895 -16.59 64.97 8.76
C GLY A 895 -16.09 64.10 7.61
N SER A 896 -16.88 63.75 6.59
CA SER A 896 -16.36 63.01 5.43
C SER A 896 -17.03 63.36 4.09
N GLY A 897 -16.66 64.52 3.54
CA GLY A 897 -16.44 64.61 2.10
C GLY A 897 -15.08 63.98 1.78
N ASP A 898 -14.99 63.23 0.68
CA ASP A 898 -13.90 62.36 0.22
C ASP A 898 -13.71 61.03 0.97
N ARG A 899 -14.41 59.99 0.47
CA ARG A 899 -13.80 58.85 -0.25
C ARG A 899 -14.83 57.82 -0.68
#